data_AF-L1IEX5-F1
#
_entry.id   AF-L1IEX5-F1
#
_cell.length_a   1.000
_cell.length_b   1.000
_cell.length_c   1.000
_cell.angle_alpha   90.00
_cell.angle_beta   90.00
_cell.angle_gamma   90.00
#
_symmetry.space_group_name_H-M   'P 1'
#
loop_
_entity.id
_entity.type
_entity.pdbx_description
1 polymer ?
#
loop_
_entity_poly.entity_id
_entity_poly.type
_entity_poly.pdbx_seq_one_letter_code
_entity_poly.pdbx_strand_id
1 'polypeptide(L)'
;MQKCEDILPHMSYYSNMSDLGRIARGDVIESVNGVEIEKSKSELEATGGCVRLAVRSKEGERATVVIRRQPALVPDQSHQQATAGIGVRIDREEGKEEIVVISVPEVGAAGLGGELREGDVLLEVDGRDVKGLSCKDIAPLLQGESFSRVFVSVVRPPSKDKLRIGIVRQPAYDVSLLEQIREYKKAVKAEEEKMQQAEGEAACFFIDYKGPSDAMGRPVVMDGAERGAPKGKKKTKGEEKAAKFAAKQAAKAAKEAEDSTKGEKAPKKEAKKKEKAPEEVVEDDNTPPGEKKDMKRPMLNSYSPKHVEAAWNEWWDKAGFYRADENSSKERFVMMLPPPNVTGTLHIGHALTCSVQDTIARWRRMKGYNVLWLPGTDHAGIATQVVVEKKLKKEKGVSRHDLGREKFVEEVWKWKDQYGATICSQLRRLGASLDWSREAFTMDDKLSAAVKEAFMRWHKEGLIYRAQRLVNWDAQLKSAVSDLEVDYITLEQPEKLSVPGYDRKVEFGMFWEWAYKVDGEEQEVVIATTRPETMLGDTAVAVHPDDERYKSLHGKFLLHPITGRKMPIVLDAELVDMEFGTGAVKVTPAHDPNDFVTGQKHKLEFVNILNDDGTLNANCGKKYEGMHRFQARYEIIKDLTALGLYKGSRPNPGMRLGLSSRTKDVIEPVLKPQWWVDCKQMAADAMEAVNDGRLNILPAQHKRKWFDWLGNIRDWCISRQLWWGHRIPAYYTMMEGEERKIPKDENFDRWIVASSEEEALKAAQEKFPGKNVIGASGRGRA
;
A
#
# COMPACT_ATOMS: atom_id res chain seq x y z
N MET A 1 -51.54 -24.84 -17.27
CA MET A 1 -50.81 -24.29 -18.44
C MET A 1 -50.26 -22.91 -18.09
N GLN A 2 -49.19 -22.86 -17.28
CA GLN A 2 -48.20 -21.79 -17.38
C GLN A 2 -47.18 -22.29 -18.41
N LYS A 3 -46.84 -21.45 -19.37
CA LYS A 3 -46.16 -21.88 -20.59
C LYS A 3 -44.69 -22.13 -20.27
N CYS A 4 -44.06 -23.12 -20.90
CA CYS A 4 -42.60 -23.33 -20.80
C CYS A 4 -41.79 -22.06 -21.12
N GLU A 5 -42.39 -21.12 -21.87
CA GLU A 5 -41.89 -19.76 -22.16
C GLU A 5 -41.59 -18.93 -20.90
N ASP A 6 -42.27 -19.18 -19.77
CA ASP A 6 -42.07 -18.42 -18.52
C ASP A 6 -40.84 -18.89 -17.71
N ILE A 7 -40.33 -20.10 -17.96
CA ILE A 7 -39.21 -20.72 -17.22
C ILE A 7 -37.90 -20.66 -18.02
N LEU A 8 -37.98 -20.78 -19.36
CA LEU A 8 -36.85 -20.79 -20.28
C LEU A 8 -35.86 -19.61 -20.14
N PRO A 9 -36.29 -18.35 -19.90
CA PRO A 9 -35.38 -17.22 -19.71
C PRO A 9 -34.46 -17.38 -18.49
N HIS A 10 -34.91 -18.08 -17.44
CA HIS A 10 -34.12 -18.33 -16.23
C HIS A 10 -33.16 -19.52 -16.38
N MET A 11 -33.43 -20.44 -17.30
CA MET A 11 -32.57 -21.61 -17.57
C MET A 11 -31.54 -21.36 -18.69
N SER A 12 -31.85 -20.49 -19.66
CA SER A 12 -31.01 -20.25 -20.85
C SER A 12 -29.64 -19.60 -20.57
N TYR A 13 -29.42 -19.07 -19.36
CA TYR A 13 -28.12 -18.53 -18.92
C TYR A 13 -27.25 -19.54 -18.15
N TYR A 14 -27.75 -20.76 -17.93
CA TYR A 14 -27.13 -21.73 -17.03
C TYR A 14 -27.15 -23.13 -17.66
N SER A 15 -26.09 -23.55 -18.37
CA SER A 15 -25.88 -24.98 -18.60
C SER A 15 -24.44 -25.37 -18.94
N ASN A 16 -23.84 -26.15 -18.04
CA ASN A 16 -22.87 -27.19 -18.37
C ASN A 16 -23.65 -28.43 -18.85
N MET A 17 -23.26 -29.06 -19.97
CA MET A 17 -23.91 -30.27 -20.47
C MET A 17 -23.83 -31.47 -19.51
N SER A 18 -22.92 -31.50 -18.53
CA SER A 18 -22.86 -32.60 -17.55
C SER A 18 -23.94 -32.53 -16.46
N ASP A 19 -24.50 -31.36 -16.16
CA ASP A 19 -25.48 -31.18 -15.08
C ASP A 19 -26.94 -31.37 -15.57
N LEU A 20 -27.20 -31.11 -16.86
CA LEU A 20 -28.47 -31.41 -17.53
C LEU A 20 -28.71 -32.92 -17.74
N GLY A 21 -27.65 -33.74 -17.73
CA GLY A 21 -27.76 -35.19 -17.87
C GLY A 21 -28.48 -35.91 -16.72
N ARG A 22 -28.81 -35.19 -15.63
CA ARG A 22 -29.54 -35.71 -14.46
C ARG A 22 -31.06 -35.49 -14.50
N ILE A 23 -31.59 -34.86 -15.56
CA ILE A 23 -33.03 -34.64 -15.76
C ILE A 23 -33.45 -35.39 -17.01
N ALA A 24 -34.29 -36.41 -16.87
CA ALA A 24 -34.72 -37.26 -17.96
C ALA A 24 -36.03 -36.76 -18.59
N ARG A 25 -36.31 -37.21 -19.82
CA ARG A 25 -37.51 -36.80 -20.54
C ARG A 25 -38.77 -37.32 -19.85
N GLY A 26 -39.49 -36.40 -19.20
CA GLY A 26 -40.77 -36.64 -18.54
C GLY A 26 -40.74 -36.57 -17.01
N ASP A 27 -39.59 -36.21 -16.44
CA ASP A 27 -39.50 -35.82 -15.03
C ASP A 27 -40.24 -34.49 -14.79
N VAL A 28 -40.82 -34.33 -13.59
CA VAL A 28 -41.62 -33.17 -13.20
C VAL A 28 -40.79 -32.27 -12.30
N ILE A 29 -40.56 -31.02 -12.70
CA ILE A 29 -39.95 -30.01 -11.83
C ILE A 29 -41.03 -29.51 -10.86
N GLU A 30 -40.80 -29.63 -9.57
CA GLU A 30 -41.76 -29.26 -8.52
C GLU A 30 -41.51 -27.84 -7.97
N SER A 31 -40.24 -27.45 -7.86
CA SER A 31 -39.87 -26.12 -7.38
C SER A 31 -38.53 -25.64 -7.96
N VAL A 32 -38.39 -24.31 -8.04
CA VAL A 32 -37.15 -23.62 -8.43
C VAL A 32 -36.69 -22.77 -7.25
N ASN A 33 -35.47 -22.97 -6.77
CA ASN A 33 -34.89 -22.33 -5.59
C ASN A 33 -35.77 -22.45 -4.32
N GLY A 34 -36.57 -23.50 -4.21
CA GLY A 34 -37.49 -23.74 -3.09
C GLY A 34 -38.86 -23.07 -3.24
N VAL A 35 -39.16 -22.42 -4.38
CA VAL A 35 -40.47 -21.85 -4.70
C VAL A 35 -41.23 -22.82 -5.60
N GLU A 36 -42.40 -23.27 -5.14
CA GLU A 36 -43.29 -24.17 -5.90
C GLU A 36 -43.81 -23.48 -7.17
N ILE A 37 -43.83 -24.21 -8.28
CA ILE A 37 -44.16 -23.66 -9.61
C ILE A 37 -45.61 -23.14 -9.70
N GLU A 38 -46.51 -23.58 -8.82
CA GLU A 38 -47.92 -23.16 -8.80
C GLU A 38 -48.14 -21.74 -8.21
N LYS A 39 -47.09 -21.06 -7.72
CA LYS A 39 -47.19 -19.72 -7.13
C LYS A 39 -46.76 -18.61 -8.10
N SER A 40 -47.29 -17.40 -7.86
CA SER A 40 -47.21 -16.19 -8.69
C SER A 40 -45.79 -15.79 -9.14
N LYS A 41 -45.72 -15.19 -10.34
CA LYS A 41 -44.54 -14.70 -11.10
C LYS A 41 -43.56 -13.81 -10.30
N SER A 42 -44.00 -13.19 -9.20
CA SER A 42 -43.23 -12.21 -8.42
C SER A 42 -42.22 -12.80 -7.42
N GLU A 43 -42.25 -14.10 -7.14
CA GLU A 43 -41.41 -14.72 -6.09
C GLU A 43 -40.22 -15.54 -6.64
N LEU A 44 -40.02 -15.62 -7.96
CA LEU A 44 -38.99 -16.45 -8.62
C LEU A 44 -37.65 -15.74 -8.86
N GLU A 45 -37.33 -14.66 -8.13
CA GLU A 45 -36.04 -13.96 -8.28
C GLU A 45 -34.86 -14.78 -7.73
N ALA A 46 -33.90 -15.10 -8.61
CA ALA A 46 -32.69 -15.83 -8.24
C ALA A 46 -31.71 -14.92 -7.48
N THR A 47 -31.49 -15.20 -6.20
CA THR A 47 -30.40 -14.60 -5.41
C THR A 47 -29.19 -15.55 -5.41
N GLY A 48 -28.13 -15.16 -6.14
CA GLY A 48 -26.85 -15.89 -6.20
C GLY A 48 -26.69 -16.75 -7.46
N GLY A 49 -25.46 -16.85 -7.99
CA GLY A 49 -25.12 -17.44 -9.29
C GLY A 49 -25.31 -18.97 -9.46
N CYS A 50 -26.30 -19.58 -8.81
CA CYS A 50 -26.68 -20.99 -8.93
C CYS A 50 -28.22 -21.14 -8.84
N VAL A 51 -28.81 -22.04 -9.64
CA VAL A 51 -30.24 -22.39 -9.62
C VAL A 51 -30.42 -23.81 -9.08
N ARG A 52 -31.27 -24.01 -8.07
CA ARG A 52 -31.63 -25.34 -7.53
C ARG A 52 -33.02 -25.75 -8.01
N LEU A 53 -33.16 -26.95 -8.53
CA LEU A 53 -34.43 -27.52 -8.99
C LEU A 53 -34.77 -28.72 -8.13
N ALA A 54 -35.98 -28.76 -7.58
CA ALA A 54 -36.53 -30.02 -7.07
C ALA A 54 -37.22 -30.74 -8.23
N VAL A 55 -36.77 -31.94 -8.55
CA VAL A 55 -37.22 -32.73 -9.68
C VAL A 55 -37.75 -34.07 -9.19
N ARG A 56 -38.95 -34.44 -9.62
CA ARG A 56 -39.55 -35.75 -9.39
C ARG A 56 -39.42 -36.59 -10.66
N SER A 57 -38.78 -37.76 -10.57
CA SER A 57 -38.65 -38.66 -11.72
C SER A 57 -40.00 -39.25 -12.12
N LYS A 58 -40.10 -39.79 -13.33
CA LYS A 58 -41.27 -40.59 -13.78
C LYS A 58 -41.65 -41.74 -12.84
N GLU A 59 -40.69 -42.27 -12.09
CA GLU A 59 -40.86 -43.37 -11.14
C GLU A 59 -41.23 -42.89 -9.72
N GLY A 60 -41.32 -41.57 -9.51
CA GLY A 60 -41.80 -40.95 -8.28
C GLY A 60 -40.70 -40.49 -7.31
N GLU A 61 -39.42 -40.70 -7.64
CA GLU A 61 -38.30 -40.32 -6.79
C GLU A 61 -38.01 -38.82 -6.86
N ARG A 62 -37.71 -38.19 -5.71
CA ARG A 62 -37.39 -36.75 -5.64
C ARG A 62 -35.90 -36.52 -5.51
N ALA A 63 -35.35 -35.67 -6.35
CA ALA A 63 -33.96 -35.23 -6.33
C ALA A 63 -33.85 -33.70 -6.41
N THR A 64 -32.74 -33.16 -5.89
CA THR A 64 -32.42 -31.73 -6.06
C THR A 64 -31.25 -31.59 -7.03
N VAL A 65 -31.44 -30.88 -8.13
CA VAL A 65 -30.44 -30.61 -9.17
C VAL A 65 -29.96 -29.17 -9.05
N VAL A 66 -28.66 -28.94 -9.03
CA VAL A 66 -28.08 -27.58 -8.90
C VAL A 66 -27.35 -27.21 -10.18
N ILE A 67 -27.77 -26.14 -10.84
CA ILE A 67 -27.23 -25.65 -12.11
C ILE A 67 -26.39 -24.38 -11.85
N ARG A 68 -25.15 -24.36 -12.34
CA ARG A 68 -24.20 -23.24 -12.16
C ARG A 68 -23.95 -22.47 -13.47
N ARG A 69 -23.66 -21.16 -13.38
CA ARG A 69 -23.42 -20.28 -14.55
C ARG A 69 -22.07 -20.57 -15.19
N GLN A 70 -22.01 -20.65 -16.52
CA GLN A 70 -20.77 -20.51 -17.29
C GLN A 70 -20.96 -19.45 -18.38
N PRO A 71 -19.95 -18.62 -18.68
CA PRO A 71 -19.96 -17.77 -19.87
C PRO A 71 -19.73 -18.62 -21.13
N ALA A 72 -20.52 -18.37 -22.17
CA ALA A 72 -20.41 -19.04 -23.46
C ALA A 72 -19.12 -18.63 -24.21
N LEU A 73 -18.43 -19.61 -24.80
CA LEU A 73 -17.35 -19.43 -25.77
C LEU A 73 -17.90 -19.79 -27.15
N VAL A 74 -17.75 -18.89 -28.13
CA VAL A 74 -17.62 -19.26 -29.55
C VAL A 74 -16.58 -18.34 -30.22
N PRO A 75 -15.66 -18.89 -31.04
CA PRO A 75 -14.55 -18.19 -31.67
C PRO A 75 -14.92 -17.56 -33.02
N ASP A 76 -14.20 -16.50 -33.41
CA ASP A 76 -13.91 -16.22 -34.82
C ASP A 76 -12.47 -15.68 -34.94
N GLN A 77 -11.73 -16.27 -35.88
CA GLN A 77 -10.35 -15.97 -36.23
C GLN A 77 -10.36 -15.08 -37.47
N SER A 78 -10.06 -13.79 -37.31
CA SER A 78 -9.27 -13.00 -38.28
C SER A 78 -9.26 -11.52 -37.88
N HIS A 79 -8.09 -10.91 -38.10
CA HIS A 79 -7.73 -9.50 -37.90
C HIS A 79 -7.22 -9.06 -36.52
N GLN A 80 -5.93 -8.71 -36.52
CA GLN A 80 -5.19 -8.07 -35.44
C GLN A 80 -5.71 -6.63 -35.22
N GLN A 81 -6.76 -6.45 -34.42
CA GLN A 81 -7.14 -5.14 -33.84
C GLN A 81 -7.69 -5.31 -32.42
N ALA A 82 -7.29 -4.40 -31.52
CA ALA A 82 -7.71 -4.39 -30.12
C ALA A 82 -9.19 -3.98 -29.99
N THR A 83 -9.99 -4.70 -29.19
CA THR A 83 -11.38 -4.33 -28.87
C THR A 83 -11.45 -3.62 -27.52
N ALA A 84 -12.50 -2.82 -27.30
CA ALA A 84 -12.81 -2.26 -25.98
C ALA A 84 -13.30 -3.32 -24.95
N GLY A 85 -13.45 -4.58 -25.37
CA GLY A 85 -13.89 -5.69 -24.51
C GLY A 85 -15.39 -5.72 -24.19
N ILE A 86 -16.19 -4.84 -24.80
CA ILE A 86 -17.63 -4.69 -24.52
C ILE A 86 -18.44 -5.66 -25.38
N GLY A 87 -19.37 -6.41 -24.78
CA GLY A 87 -20.38 -7.19 -25.50
C GLY A 87 -21.68 -6.41 -25.65
N VAL A 88 -22.27 -6.43 -26.84
CA VAL A 88 -23.56 -5.78 -27.14
C VAL A 88 -24.55 -6.75 -27.79
N ARG A 89 -25.84 -6.57 -27.50
CA ARG A 89 -26.96 -7.33 -28.08
C ARG A 89 -28.03 -6.37 -28.57
N ILE A 90 -28.75 -6.74 -29.62
CA ILE A 90 -29.98 -6.03 -30.02
C ILE A 90 -31.13 -6.62 -29.21
N ASP A 91 -31.81 -5.78 -28.43
CA ASP A 91 -33.06 -6.10 -27.78
C ASP A 91 -34.25 -5.61 -28.61
N ARG A 92 -35.31 -6.42 -28.65
CA ARG A 92 -36.52 -6.17 -29.46
C ARG A 92 -37.74 -6.31 -28.58
N GLU A 93 -38.08 -5.26 -27.84
CA GLU A 93 -39.33 -5.17 -27.08
C GLU A 93 -40.25 -4.09 -27.66
N GLU A 94 -41.55 -4.38 -27.74
CA GLU A 94 -42.62 -3.44 -28.13
C GLU A 94 -42.35 -2.60 -29.40
N GLY A 95 -41.71 -3.18 -30.42
CA GLY A 95 -41.45 -2.50 -31.69
C GLY A 95 -40.32 -1.45 -31.65
N LYS A 96 -39.50 -1.44 -30.58
CA LYS A 96 -38.25 -0.69 -30.51
C LYS A 96 -37.06 -1.64 -30.60
N GLU A 97 -36.15 -1.37 -31.53
CA GLU A 97 -34.85 -2.05 -31.61
C GLU A 97 -33.82 -1.19 -30.87
N GLU A 98 -33.28 -1.70 -29.76
CA GLU A 98 -32.28 -1.00 -28.94
C GLU A 98 -31.02 -1.87 -28.81
N ILE A 99 -29.85 -1.24 -28.83
CA ILE A 99 -28.57 -1.94 -28.64
C ILE A 99 -28.20 -1.84 -27.18
N VAL A 100 -28.14 -2.97 -26.49
CA VAL A 100 -27.92 -3.05 -25.04
C VAL A 100 -26.55 -3.65 -24.76
N VAL A 101 -25.82 -3.06 -23.82
CA VAL A 101 -24.57 -3.60 -23.31
C VAL A 101 -24.86 -4.84 -22.46
N ILE A 102 -24.31 -5.99 -22.85
CA ILE A 102 -24.56 -7.28 -22.18
C ILE A 102 -23.34 -7.83 -21.45
N SER A 103 -22.15 -7.29 -21.71
CA SER A 103 -20.97 -7.61 -20.93
C SER A 103 -20.01 -6.43 -20.89
N VAL A 104 -19.50 -6.15 -19.70
CA VAL A 104 -18.39 -5.23 -19.46
C VAL A 104 -17.33 -6.01 -18.68
N PRO A 105 -16.09 -6.17 -19.19
CA PRO A 105 -15.08 -6.98 -18.50
C PRO A 105 -14.70 -6.34 -17.15
N GLU A 106 -14.75 -7.12 -16.08
CA GLU A 106 -14.40 -6.68 -14.72
C GLU A 106 -12.97 -6.13 -14.59
N VAL A 107 -12.10 -6.45 -15.55
CA VAL A 107 -10.66 -6.12 -15.55
C VAL A 107 -10.23 -5.24 -16.74
N GLY A 108 -11.17 -4.64 -17.47
CA GLY A 108 -10.89 -3.67 -18.55
C GLY A 108 -11.22 -2.22 -18.17
N ALA A 109 -10.75 -1.24 -18.95
CA ALA A 109 -10.99 0.19 -18.70
C ALA A 109 -12.48 0.56 -18.60
N ALA A 110 -13.37 -0.12 -19.35
CA ALA A 110 -14.82 0.05 -19.23
C ALA A 110 -15.39 -0.41 -17.88
N GLY A 111 -14.78 -1.42 -17.24
CA GLY A 111 -15.23 -1.99 -15.97
C GLY A 111 -14.62 -1.33 -14.73
N LEU A 112 -13.36 -0.87 -14.81
CA LEU A 112 -12.61 -0.29 -13.67
C LEU A 112 -13.17 1.07 -13.20
N GLY A 113 -13.91 1.80 -14.04
CA GLY A 113 -14.56 3.07 -13.69
C GLY A 113 -16.02 2.96 -13.23
N GLY A 114 -16.70 1.83 -13.47
CA GLY A 114 -18.13 1.65 -13.17
C GLY A 114 -19.09 2.58 -13.95
N GLU A 115 -18.57 3.31 -14.95
CA GLU A 115 -19.30 4.30 -15.74
C GLU A 115 -20.19 3.64 -16.79
N LEU A 116 -19.74 2.57 -17.46
CA LEU A 116 -20.54 1.74 -18.37
C LEU A 116 -20.99 0.47 -17.66
N ARG A 117 -22.26 0.09 -17.79
CA ARG A 117 -22.86 -1.05 -17.07
C ARG A 117 -23.59 -1.99 -18.02
N GLU A 118 -23.67 -3.25 -17.64
CA GLU A 118 -24.61 -4.18 -18.26
C GLU A 118 -26.03 -3.62 -18.12
N GLY A 119 -26.78 -3.57 -19.22
CA GLY A 119 -28.11 -2.97 -19.30
C GLY A 119 -28.14 -1.52 -19.82
N ASP A 120 -27.00 -0.84 -19.98
CA ASP A 120 -26.96 0.49 -20.62
C ASP A 120 -27.31 0.35 -22.12
N VAL A 121 -28.12 1.28 -22.65
CA VAL A 121 -28.55 1.33 -24.07
C VAL A 121 -27.60 2.22 -24.85
N LEU A 122 -26.89 1.66 -25.83
CA LEU A 122 -25.94 2.35 -26.69
C LEU A 122 -26.66 3.20 -27.74
N LEU A 123 -26.37 4.50 -27.76
CA LEU A 123 -26.90 5.47 -28.72
C LEU A 123 -25.88 5.82 -29.81
N GLU A 124 -24.63 6.07 -29.42
CA GLU A 124 -23.58 6.50 -30.35
C GLU A 124 -22.22 5.89 -29.98
N VAL A 125 -21.36 5.72 -31.00
CA VAL A 125 -19.93 5.39 -30.85
C VAL A 125 -19.12 6.43 -31.62
N ASP A 126 -18.21 7.14 -30.94
CA ASP A 126 -17.45 8.28 -31.45
C ASP A 126 -18.31 9.33 -32.19
N GLY A 127 -19.53 9.56 -31.68
CA GLY A 127 -20.50 10.51 -32.24
C GLY A 127 -21.30 9.99 -33.44
N ARG A 128 -21.14 8.72 -33.82
CA ARG A 128 -21.95 8.06 -34.86
C ARG A 128 -23.13 7.34 -34.22
N ASP A 129 -24.34 7.69 -34.64
CA ASP A 129 -25.58 7.01 -34.23
C ASP A 129 -25.52 5.52 -34.63
N VAL A 130 -25.79 4.63 -33.67
CA VAL A 130 -25.78 3.18 -33.87
C VAL A 130 -27.18 2.59 -34.13
N LYS A 131 -28.23 3.40 -34.11
CA LYS A 131 -29.60 2.94 -34.34
C LYS A 131 -29.75 2.26 -35.70
N GLY A 132 -30.29 1.05 -35.70
CA GLY A 132 -30.51 0.22 -36.89
C GLY A 132 -29.26 -0.50 -37.42
N LEU A 133 -28.11 -0.39 -36.75
CA LEU A 133 -26.91 -1.16 -37.08
C LEU A 133 -26.98 -2.57 -36.47
N SER A 134 -26.40 -3.56 -37.16
CA SER A 134 -26.25 -4.90 -36.60
C SER A 134 -25.08 -4.97 -35.61
N CYS A 135 -25.05 -5.96 -34.71
CA CYS A 135 -23.88 -6.18 -33.82
C CYS A 135 -22.57 -6.33 -34.60
N LYS A 136 -22.60 -6.86 -35.84
CA LYS A 136 -21.43 -6.99 -36.71
C LYS A 136 -20.93 -5.64 -37.24
N ASP A 137 -21.83 -4.68 -37.43
CA ASP A 137 -21.48 -3.34 -37.92
C ASP A 137 -20.94 -2.43 -36.80
N ILE A 138 -21.27 -2.75 -35.54
CA ILE A 138 -20.83 -2.01 -34.35
C ILE A 138 -19.44 -2.44 -33.90
N ALA A 139 -19.11 -3.74 -34.03
CA ALA A 139 -17.84 -4.27 -33.57
C ALA A 139 -16.60 -3.51 -34.14
N PRO A 140 -16.53 -3.16 -35.44
CA PRO A 140 -15.44 -2.34 -35.98
C PRO A 140 -15.36 -0.92 -35.40
N LEU A 141 -16.48 -0.33 -34.98
CA LEU A 141 -16.50 1.02 -34.37
C LEU A 141 -15.87 1.02 -32.97
N LEU A 142 -15.97 -0.10 -32.27
CA LEU A 142 -15.36 -0.31 -30.94
C LEU A 142 -13.90 -0.78 -31.03
N GLN A 143 -13.44 -1.20 -32.21
CA GLN A 143 -12.07 -1.62 -32.49
C GLN A 143 -11.18 -0.42 -32.85
N GLY A 144 -9.87 -0.56 -32.65
CA GLY A 144 -8.90 0.50 -32.95
C GLY A 144 -7.52 0.20 -32.36
N GLU A 145 -6.62 1.19 -32.41
CA GLU A 145 -5.27 1.04 -31.84
C GLU A 145 -5.32 0.77 -30.33
N SER A 146 -4.41 -0.08 -29.85
CA SER A 146 -4.31 -0.38 -28.42
C SER A 146 -4.02 0.90 -27.65
N PHE A 147 -4.66 1.08 -26.50
CA PHE A 147 -4.58 2.28 -25.65
C PHE A 147 -5.19 3.56 -26.23
N SER A 148 -5.76 3.53 -27.44
CA SER A 148 -6.59 4.63 -27.94
C SER A 148 -7.95 4.69 -27.22
N ARG A 149 -8.60 5.86 -27.24
CA ARG A 149 -9.93 6.05 -26.65
C ARG A 149 -11.03 5.89 -27.70
N VAL A 150 -12.15 5.33 -27.27
CA VAL A 150 -13.46 5.35 -27.95
C VAL A 150 -14.47 5.96 -27.01
N PHE A 151 -15.30 6.87 -27.49
CA PHE A 151 -16.37 7.47 -26.70
C PHE A 151 -17.70 6.82 -27.06
N VAL A 152 -18.47 6.42 -26.06
CA VAL A 152 -19.81 5.86 -26.25
C VAL A 152 -20.84 6.74 -25.56
N SER A 153 -21.93 7.05 -26.26
CA SER A 153 -23.09 7.71 -25.67
C SER A 153 -24.11 6.63 -25.30
N VAL A 154 -24.54 6.57 -24.04
CA VAL A 154 -25.51 5.58 -23.55
C VAL A 154 -26.67 6.23 -22.81
N VAL A 155 -27.80 5.53 -22.77
CA VAL A 155 -28.92 5.82 -21.86
C VAL A 155 -28.97 4.73 -20.80
N ARG A 156 -29.10 5.12 -19.53
CA ARG A 156 -29.25 4.19 -18.41
C ARG A 156 -30.72 4.01 -18.01
N PRO A 157 -31.34 2.84 -18.24
CA PRO A 157 -32.65 2.54 -17.71
C PRO A 157 -32.60 2.25 -16.20
N PRO A 158 -33.65 2.58 -15.42
CA PRO A 158 -34.86 3.32 -15.80
C PRO A 158 -34.69 4.86 -15.73
N SER A 159 -33.54 5.35 -15.27
CA SER A 159 -33.27 6.78 -14.99
C SER A 159 -33.36 7.69 -16.22
N LYS A 160 -33.22 7.15 -17.45
CA LYS A 160 -33.15 7.89 -18.72
C LYS A 160 -31.98 8.89 -18.84
N ASP A 161 -31.02 8.83 -17.93
CA ASP A 161 -29.81 9.66 -17.98
C ASP A 161 -28.99 9.33 -19.23
N LYS A 162 -28.67 10.36 -20.02
CA LYS A 162 -27.73 10.27 -21.13
C LYS A 162 -26.31 10.51 -20.62
N LEU A 163 -25.45 9.53 -20.81
CA LEU A 163 -24.06 9.57 -20.38
C LEU A 163 -23.15 9.44 -21.61
N ARG A 164 -22.08 10.22 -21.65
CA ARG A 164 -20.99 10.05 -22.63
C ARG A 164 -19.78 9.52 -21.88
N ILE A 165 -19.30 8.35 -22.27
CA ILE A 165 -18.29 7.58 -21.53
C ILE A 165 -17.08 7.35 -22.42
N GLY A 166 -15.89 7.71 -21.95
CA GLY A 166 -14.63 7.46 -22.65
C GLY A 166 -14.01 6.14 -22.23
N ILE A 167 -13.75 5.26 -23.19
CA ILE A 167 -13.28 3.90 -22.95
C ILE A 167 -11.93 3.70 -23.65
N VAL A 168 -10.94 3.17 -22.92
CA VAL A 168 -9.61 2.88 -23.47
C VAL A 168 -9.57 1.46 -24.04
N ARG A 169 -9.27 1.33 -25.33
CA ARG A 169 -9.11 0.04 -26.02
C ARG A 169 -7.93 -0.74 -25.42
N GLN A 170 -8.14 -2.00 -25.08
CA GLN A 170 -7.13 -2.84 -24.41
C GLN A 170 -6.31 -3.63 -25.44
N PRO A 171 -5.00 -3.85 -25.23
CA PRO A 171 -4.22 -4.71 -26.10
C PRO A 171 -4.80 -6.12 -26.11
N ALA A 172 -4.83 -6.75 -27.29
CA ALA A 172 -5.22 -8.15 -27.40
C ALA A 172 -4.22 -9.01 -26.61
N TYR A 173 -4.70 -9.85 -25.70
CA TYR A 173 -3.88 -10.86 -25.04
C TYR A 173 -3.31 -11.80 -26.11
N ASP A 174 -2.01 -12.06 -26.07
CA ASP A 174 -1.37 -13.06 -26.94
C ASP A 174 -2.06 -14.41 -26.73
N VAL A 175 -2.54 -15.01 -27.83
CA VAL A 175 -3.27 -16.28 -27.85
C VAL A 175 -2.40 -17.40 -27.25
N SER A 176 -1.07 -17.26 -27.31
CA SER A 176 -0.10 -18.16 -26.69
C SER A 176 -0.24 -18.23 -25.16
N LEU A 177 -0.56 -17.10 -24.50
CA LEU A 177 -0.71 -17.01 -23.06
C LEU A 177 -2.01 -17.69 -22.59
N LEU A 178 -3.07 -17.66 -23.40
CA LEU A 178 -4.32 -18.36 -23.10
C LEU A 178 -4.19 -19.87 -23.23
N GLU A 179 -3.37 -20.35 -24.18
CA GLU A 179 -3.01 -21.77 -24.29
C GLU A 179 -2.13 -22.20 -23.11
N GLN A 180 -1.13 -21.41 -22.73
CA GLN A 180 -0.31 -21.67 -21.54
C GLN A 180 -1.15 -21.66 -20.25
N ILE A 181 -2.13 -20.76 -20.13
CA ILE A 181 -3.07 -20.74 -18.98
C ILE A 181 -3.99 -21.97 -19.00
N ARG A 182 -4.40 -22.47 -20.17
CA ARG A 182 -5.19 -23.70 -20.28
C ARG A 182 -4.35 -24.94 -19.93
N GLU A 183 -3.12 -25.03 -20.41
CA GLU A 183 -2.21 -26.10 -20.04
C GLU A 183 -1.87 -26.06 -18.55
N TYR A 184 -1.62 -24.86 -18.00
CA TYR A 184 -1.44 -24.65 -16.56
C TYR A 184 -2.67 -25.08 -15.75
N LYS A 185 -3.88 -24.72 -16.17
CA LYS A 185 -5.12 -25.16 -15.51
C LYS A 185 -5.32 -26.67 -15.61
N LYS A 186 -4.94 -27.30 -16.72
CA LYS A 186 -4.93 -28.77 -16.85
C LYS A 186 -3.91 -29.42 -15.92
N ALA A 187 -2.70 -28.86 -15.82
CA ALA A 187 -1.65 -29.35 -14.95
C ALA A 187 -2.02 -29.21 -13.47
N VAL A 188 -2.58 -28.07 -13.06
CA VAL A 188 -3.09 -27.83 -11.70
C VAL A 188 -4.22 -28.80 -11.37
N LYS A 189 -5.17 -29.00 -12.28
CA LYS A 189 -6.27 -29.94 -12.08
C LYS A 189 -5.78 -31.40 -11.99
N ALA A 190 -4.81 -31.79 -12.81
CA ALA A 190 -4.18 -33.11 -12.74
C ALA A 190 -3.41 -33.32 -11.43
N GLU A 191 -2.80 -32.26 -10.89
CA GLU A 191 -2.10 -32.32 -9.61
C GLU A 191 -3.06 -32.30 -8.42
N GLU A 192 -4.18 -31.57 -8.51
CA GLU A 192 -5.31 -31.62 -7.56
C GLU A 192 -5.97 -33.00 -7.55
N GLU A 193 -6.17 -33.63 -8.71
CA GLU A 193 -6.70 -34.98 -8.85
C GLU A 193 -5.72 -36.04 -8.28
N LYS A 194 -4.41 -35.87 -8.46
CA LYS A 194 -3.38 -36.71 -7.80
C LYS A 194 -3.36 -36.49 -6.28
N MET A 195 -3.51 -35.26 -5.80
CA MET A 195 -3.59 -34.98 -4.36
C MET A 195 -4.87 -35.57 -3.74
N GLN A 196 -6.01 -35.51 -4.44
CA GLN A 196 -7.26 -36.14 -4.00
C GLN A 196 -7.20 -37.67 -4.04
N GLN A 197 -6.49 -38.27 -5.02
CA GLN A 197 -6.21 -39.71 -5.02
C GLN A 197 -5.25 -40.12 -3.90
N ALA A 198 -4.26 -39.29 -3.55
CA ALA A 198 -3.37 -39.52 -2.43
C ALA A 198 -4.06 -39.35 -1.06
N GLU A 199 -5.07 -38.49 -0.95
CA GLU A 199 -5.94 -38.37 0.23
C GLU A 199 -6.86 -39.60 0.42
N GLY A 200 -7.09 -40.40 -0.62
CA GLY A 200 -7.86 -41.65 -0.55
C GLY A 200 -7.16 -42.82 0.15
N GLU A 201 -5.84 -42.75 0.36
CA GLU A 201 -5.05 -43.84 1.00
C GLU A 201 -4.54 -43.49 2.42
N ALA A 202 -4.80 -42.29 2.94
CA ALA A 202 -4.44 -41.90 4.29
C ALA A 202 -5.67 -41.77 5.20
N ALA A 203 -6.10 -42.89 5.79
CA ALA A 203 -7.13 -42.88 6.83
C ALA A 203 -6.61 -42.18 8.10
N CYS A 204 -7.00 -40.92 8.30
CA CYS A 204 -6.92 -40.24 9.59
C CYS A 204 -8.32 -40.15 10.21
N PHE A 205 -8.52 -40.87 11.31
CA PHE A 205 -9.74 -40.84 12.12
C PHE A 205 -9.90 -39.46 12.78
N PHE A 206 -11.03 -38.80 12.55
CA PHE A 206 -11.54 -37.74 13.42
C PHE A 206 -12.63 -38.35 14.31
N ILE A 207 -12.41 -38.36 15.63
CA ILE A 207 -13.46 -38.66 16.61
C ILE A 207 -14.17 -37.34 16.92
N ASP A 208 -15.45 -37.27 16.57
CA ASP A 208 -16.33 -36.15 16.87
C ASP A 208 -17.19 -36.51 18.11
N TYR A 209 -17.04 -35.76 19.20
CA TYR A 209 -17.78 -36.00 20.45
C TYR A 209 -19.01 -35.08 20.51
N LYS A 210 -20.21 -35.65 20.26
CA LYS A 210 -21.51 -34.99 20.51
C LYS A 210 -22.09 -35.45 21.85
N GLY A 211 -22.24 -34.52 22.79
CA GLY A 211 -23.03 -34.73 24.01
C GLY A 211 -24.52 -34.39 23.77
N PRO A 212 -25.48 -35.18 24.30
CA PRO A 212 -26.91 -34.94 24.13
C PRO A 212 -27.47 -33.93 25.14
N SER A 213 -28.43 -33.14 24.67
CA SER A 213 -29.36 -32.32 25.46
C SER A 213 -30.37 -33.20 26.20
N ASP A 214 -30.76 -32.81 27.41
CA ASP A 214 -32.04 -33.20 28.00
C ASP A 214 -32.56 -32.13 28.99
N ALA A 215 -33.86 -32.21 29.27
CA ALA A 215 -34.81 -31.11 29.38
C ALA A 215 -35.17 -30.61 30.80
N MET A 216 -36.13 -29.66 30.80
CA MET A 216 -37.11 -29.24 31.85
C MET A 216 -36.86 -27.83 32.40
N GLY A 217 -37.80 -26.87 32.42
CA GLY A 217 -39.21 -26.82 32.02
C GLY A 217 -39.75 -25.38 32.17
N ARG A 218 -40.77 -25.02 31.38
CA ARG A 218 -41.69 -23.87 31.57
C ARG A 218 -42.80 -24.26 32.60
N PRO A 219 -43.77 -23.41 33.05
CA PRO A 219 -44.33 -22.15 32.47
C PRO A 219 -44.66 -21.03 33.52
N VAL A 220 -45.16 -19.82 33.20
CA VAL A 220 -46.61 -19.46 33.02
C VAL A 220 -46.82 -17.91 33.01
N VAL A 221 -47.64 -17.40 32.05
CA VAL A 221 -48.57 -16.21 32.02
C VAL A 221 -48.01 -14.79 32.26
N MET A 222 -48.58 -13.67 31.75
CA MET A 222 -49.37 -13.18 30.60
C MET A 222 -49.79 -11.72 30.95
N ASP A 223 -50.29 -10.95 29.97
CA ASP A 223 -50.90 -9.60 30.02
C ASP A 223 -49.95 -8.39 29.99
N GLY A 224 -50.18 -7.31 29.22
CA GLY A 224 -51.27 -6.95 28.32
C GLY A 224 -51.21 -5.44 27.98
N ALA A 225 -51.79 -5.07 26.82
CA ALA A 225 -52.30 -3.74 26.42
C ALA A 225 -51.38 -2.59 25.92
N GLU A 226 -51.44 -2.42 24.59
CA GLU A 226 -51.79 -1.22 23.78
C GLU A 226 -51.15 0.18 23.90
N ARG A 227 -50.62 0.60 22.73
CA ARG A 227 -50.75 1.87 21.95
C ARG A 227 -50.46 3.24 22.58
N GLY A 228 -49.51 3.94 21.94
CA GLY A 228 -49.46 5.41 21.87
C GLY A 228 -48.16 5.94 21.24
N ALA A 229 -48.23 6.56 20.06
CA ALA A 229 -47.17 7.39 19.48
C ALA A 229 -47.64 8.86 19.45
N PRO A 230 -46.82 9.88 19.12
CA PRO A 230 -45.36 10.09 19.24
C PRO A 230 -45.02 11.45 19.94
N LYS A 231 -43.75 11.72 20.32
CA LYS A 231 -43.07 13.05 20.22
C LYS A 231 -41.66 13.12 20.85
N GLY A 232 -40.68 13.45 20.02
CA GLY A 232 -39.50 14.31 20.22
C GLY A 232 -38.66 14.32 21.51
N LYS A 233 -37.37 13.94 21.41
CA LYS A 233 -36.19 14.82 21.50
C LYS A 233 -34.89 13.98 21.57
N LYS A 234 -33.94 14.27 20.68
CA LYS A 234 -32.57 13.71 20.68
C LYS A 234 -31.83 14.12 21.97
N LYS A 235 -31.29 13.13 22.71
CA LYS A 235 -30.16 13.31 23.63
C LYS A 235 -28.92 12.64 23.06
N THR A 236 -27.78 13.29 23.22
CA THR A 236 -26.50 12.98 22.59
C THR A 236 -25.75 11.85 23.31
N LYS A 237 -25.07 11.00 22.53
CA LYS A 237 -24.25 9.82 22.94
C LYS A 237 -23.15 10.07 24.01
N GLY A 238 -22.99 11.29 24.51
CA GLY A 238 -21.99 11.65 25.53
C GLY A 238 -22.45 11.39 26.97
N GLU A 239 -23.73 11.63 27.29
CA GLU A 239 -24.26 11.50 28.66
C GLU A 239 -24.36 10.02 29.10
N GLU A 240 -24.65 9.12 28.16
CA GLU A 240 -24.78 7.68 28.41
C GLU A 240 -23.44 7.00 28.74
N LYS A 241 -22.33 7.51 28.19
CA LYS A 241 -20.97 7.02 28.48
C LYS A 241 -20.45 7.54 29.83
N ALA A 242 -20.76 8.79 30.17
CA ALA A 242 -20.41 9.35 31.47
C ALA A 242 -21.14 8.64 32.62
N ALA A 243 -22.43 8.33 32.45
CA ALA A 243 -23.22 7.58 33.42
C ALA A 243 -22.70 6.13 33.62
N LYS A 244 -22.32 5.44 32.53
CA LYS A 244 -21.71 4.10 32.61
C LYS A 244 -20.34 4.09 33.29
N PHE A 245 -19.55 5.16 33.15
CA PHE A 245 -18.25 5.27 33.80
C PHE A 245 -18.38 5.59 35.29
N ALA A 246 -19.30 6.48 35.66
CA ALA A 246 -19.63 6.78 37.06
C ALA A 246 -20.19 5.56 37.81
N ALA A 247 -21.07 4.78 37.17
CA ALA A 247 -21.60 3.54 37.76
C ALA A 247 -20.50 2.47 37.97
N LYS A 248 -19.49 2.43 37.10
CA LYS A 248 -18.37 1.49 37.20
C LYS A 248 -17.35 1.90 38.27
N GLN A 249 -17.20 3.19 38.52
CA GLN A 249 -16.38 3.70 39.64
C GLN A 249 -17.10 3.53 40.99
N ALA A 250 -18.41 3.75 41.07
CA ALA A 250 -19.20 3.50 42.27
C ALA A 250 -19.20 2.01 42.68
N ALA A 251 -19.29 1.10 41.71
CA ALA A 251 -19.20 -0.35 41.95
C ALA A 251 -17.80 -0.81 42.38
N LYS A 252 -16.75 -0.04 42.04
CA LYS A 252 -15.37 -0.32 42.46
C LYS A 252 -15.10 0.20 43.87
N ALA A 253 -15.60 1.39 44.19
CA ALA A 253 -15.52 1.97 45.54
C ALA A 253 -16.34 1.16 46.58
N ALA A 254 -17.48 0.59 46.19
CA ALA A 254 -18.28 -0.29 47.05
C ALA A 254 -17.57 -1.62 47.36
N LYS A 255 -16.77 -2.15 46.41
CA LYS A 255 -15.98 -3.38 46.59
C LYS A 255 -14.73 -3.18 47.46
N GLU A 256 -14.14 -1.98 47.44
CA GLU A 256 -12.96 -1.66 48.24
C GLU A 256 -13.33 -1.28 49.70
N ALA A 257 -14.61 -0.98 49.99
CA ALA A 257 -15.11 -0.70 51.33
C ALA A 257 -15.61 -1.94 52.11
N GLU A 258 -15.81 -3.08 51.44
CA GLU A 258 -16.25 -4.34 52.08
C GLU A 258 -15.09 -5.20 52.64
N ASP A 259 -13.84 -4.85 52.37
CA ASP A 259 -12.66 -5.66 52.76
C ASP A 259 -11.98 -5.19 54.05
N SER A 260 -12.53 -4.20 54.78
CA SER A 260 -11.89 -3.60 55.96
C SER A 260 -12.64 -3.77 57.29
N THR A 261 -13.52 -4.75 57.45
CA THR A 261 -14.17 -5.03 58.75
C THR A 261 -14.42 -6.52 58.99
N LYS A 262 -13.52 -7.15 59.76
CA LYS A 262 -13.83 -8.37 60.55
C LYS A 262 -13.51 -8.13 62.03
N GLY A 263 -14.53 -8.28 62.88
CA GLY A 263 -14.42 -8.36 64.33
C GLY A 263 -15.50 -9.25 64.96
N GLU A 264 -15.06 -10.41 65.46
CA GLU A 264 -15.58 -11.28 66.55
C GLU A 264 -16.92 -12.09 66.51
N LYS A 265 -16.76 -13.44 66.65
CA LYS A 265 -17.49 -14.55 67.38
C LYS A 265 -19.03 -14.50 67.55
N ALA A 266 -19.89 -15.55 67.46
CA ALA A 266 -19.92 -17.04 67.35
C ALA A 266 -21.43 -17.49 67.13
N PRO A 267 -21.92 -18.77 67.19
CA PRO A 267 -21.50 -20.08 66.68
C PRO A 267 -22.58 -20.88 65.85
N LYS A 268 -22.12 -21.96 65.15
CA LYS A 268 -22.81 -23.20 64.69
C LYS A 268 -23.93 -23.18 63.61
N LYS A 269 -23.65 -23.82 62.47
CA LYS A 269 -24.20 -25.16 62.11
C LYS A 269 -23.45 -25.78 60.93
N GLU A 270 -23.09 -27.05 61.07
CA GLU A 270 -22.30 -27.86 60.15
C GLU A 270 -23.02 -28.12 58.83
N ALA A 271 -22.36 -27.85 57.71
CA ALA A 271 -22.63 -28.47 56.42
C ALA A 271 -21.30 -28.72 55.70
N LYS A 272 -21.13 -29.97 55.27
CA LYS A 272 -19.90 -30.63 54.78
C LYS A 272 -19.05 -29.76 53.85
N LYS A 273 -17.79 -29.53 54.24
CA LYS A 273 -16.69 -29.10 53.35
C LYS A 273 -16.57 -30.11 52.20
N LYS A 274 -16.82 -29.70 50.96
CA LYS A 274 -16.07 -30.22 49.81
C LYS A 274 -14.69 -29.59 49.92
N GLU A 275 -13.67 -30.41 50.14
CA GLU A 275 -12.28 -29.99 49.97
C GLU A 275 -12.13 -29.37 48.57
N LYS A 276 -11.72 -28.10 48.53
CA LYS A 276 -11.06 -27.59 47.33
C LYS A 276 -9.77 -28.40 47.21
N ALA A 277 -9.61 -29.10 46.09
CA ALA A 277 -8.32 -29.66 45.71
C ALA A 277 -7.25 -28.56 45.85
N PRO A 278 -6.05 -28.88 46.36
CA PRO A 278 -4.97 -27.92 46.43
C PRO A 278 -4.75 -27.32 45.04
N GLU A 279 -4.61 -25.99 44.93
CA GLU A 279 -3.92 -25.43 43.77
C GLU A 279 -2.53 -26.05 43.77
N GLU A 280 -2.27 -26.96 42.81
CA GLU A 280 -0.93 -27.45 42.53
C GLU A 280 -0.06 -26.24 42.19
N VAL A 281 0.70 -25.78 43.17
CA VAL A 281 1.89 -24.97 42.94
C VAL A 281 2.84 -25.89 42.17
N VAL A 282 2.84 -25.77 40.84
CA VAL A 282 3.77 -26.50 39.98
C VAL A 282 5.16 -25.95 40.28
N GLU A 283 5.92 -26.67 41.11
CA GLU A 283 7.34 -26.42 41.29
C GLU A 283 8.04 -26.44 39.93
N ASP A 284 8.96 -25.49 39.78
CA ASP A 284 9.75 -25.22 38.59
C ASP A 284 10.37 -26.50 38.00
N ASP A 285 10.49 -26.48 36.68
CA ASP A 285 11.28 -27.47 35.96
C ASP A 285 12.73 -27.46 36.48
N ASN A 286 13.09 -28.44 37.32
CA ASN A 286 14.46 -28.60 37.85
C ASN A 286 15.45 -29.13 36.79
N THR A 287 15.08 -29.14 35.51
CA THR A 287 16.00 -29.50 34.42
C THR A 287 17.12 -28.47 34.34
N PRO A 288 18.39 -28.87 34.45
CA PRO A 288 19.51 -27.94 34.30
C PRO A 288 19.49 -27.25 32.92
N PRO A 289 19.95 -25.99 32.83
CA PRO A 289 19.95 -25.27 31.58
C PRO A 289 20.63 -26.03 30.43
N GLY A 290 19.90 -26.17 29.33
CA GLY A 290 20.35 -26.89 28.13
C GLY A 290 20.36 -28.43 28.23
N GLU A 291 19.88 -29.03 29.30
CA GLU A 291 19.65 -30.48 29.36
C GLU A 291 18.27 -30.86 28.82
N LYS A 292 18.16 -32.09 28.32
CA LYS A 292 16.86 -32.61 27.86
C LYS A 292 15.96 -32.81 29.08
N LYS A 293 14.76 -32.24 29.02
CA LYS A 293 13.73 -32.39 30.05
C LYS A 293 13.50 -33.86 30.41
N ASP A 294 13.45 -34.15 31.71
CA ASP A 294 13.15 -35.50 32.21
C ASP A 294 11.66 -35.83 32.08
N MET A 295 11.34 -36.76 31.19
CA MET A 295 9.97 -37.20 30.90
C MET A 295 9.54 -38.41 31.75
N LYS A 296 10.34 -38.84 32.74
CA LYS A 296 9.99 -39.96 33.63
C LYS A 296 8.98 -39.59 34.73
N ARG A 297 8.80 -38.30 35.00
CA ARG A 297 7.86 -37.82 36.02
C ARG A 297 6.40 -38.01 35.54
N PRO A 298 5.45 -38.25 36.46
CA PRO A 298 4.04 -38.31 36.11
C PRO A 298 3.57 -37.04 35.40
N MET A 299 2.72 -37.19 34.38
CA MET A 299 2.12 -36.04 33.70
C MET A 299 1.19 -35.28 34.66
N LEU A 300 1.18 -33.95 34.54
CA LEU A 300 0.23 -33.11 35.26
C LEU A 300 -1.21 -33.48 34.87
N ASN A 301 -2.14 -33.26 35.80
CA ASN A 301 -3.57 -33.53 35.58
C ASN A 301 -4.19 -32.66 34.48
N SER A 302 -3.54 -31.55 34.11
CA SER A 302 -3.93 -30.69 33.00
C SER A 302 -2.71 -30.24 32.20
N TYR A 303 -2.91 -29.98 30.90
CA TYR A 303 -1.84 -29.47 30.04
C TYR A 303 -1.41 -28.08 30.49
N SER A 304 -0.13 -27.93 30.81
CA SER A 304 0.50 -26.65 31.17
C SER A 304 1.59 -26.31 30.15
N PRO A 305 1.34 -25.35 29.22
CA PRO A 305 2.35 -24.93 28.25
C PRO A 305 3.64 -24.45 28.91
N LYS A 306 3.54 -23.70 30.02
CA LYS A 306 4.71 -23.22 30.77
C LYS A 306 5.59 -24.37 31.25
N HIS A 307 4.96 -25.41 31.80
CA HIS A 307 5.69 -26.59 32.25
C HIS A 307 6.24 -27.37 31.05
N VAL A 308 5.45 -27.58 30.00
CA VAL A 308 5.87 -28.38 28.85
C VAL A 308 7.01 -27.72 28.10
N GLU A 309 6.95 -26.42 27.82
CA GLU A 309 7.94 -25.66 27.03
C GLU A 309 9.24 -25.37 27.78
N ALA A 310 9.26 -25.48 29.11
CA ALA A 310 10.46 -25.28 29.92
C ALA A 310 11.61 -26.20 29.47
N ALA A 311 12.83 -25.68 29.55
CA ALA A 311 14.10 -26.31 29.13
C ALA A 311 14.26 -26.69 27.64
N TRP A 312 13.19 -26.84 26.83
CA TRP A 312 13.32 -27.30 25.44
C TRP A 312 14.15 -26.38 24.56
N ASN A 313 13.92 -25.07 24.62
CA ASN A 313 14.65 -24.12 23.78
C ASN A 313 16.16 -24.17 24.04
N GLU A 314 16.55 -24.15 25.31
CA GLU A 314 17.96 -24.21 25.69
C GLU A 314 18.60 -25.54 25.28
N TRP A 315 17.87 -26.65 25.40
CA TRP A 315 18.34 -27.96 24.96
C TRP A 315 18.49 -28.02 23.43
N TRP A 316 17.51 -27.51 22.68
CA TRP A 316 17.56 -27.47 21.21
C TRP A 316 18.71 -26.61 20.70
N ASP A 317 18.94 -25.45 21.32
CA ASP A 317 20.06 -24.57 21.01
C ASP A 317 21.40 -25.25 21.31
N LYS A 318 21.56 -25.86 22.49
CA LYS A 318 22.78 -26.58 22.89
C LYS A 318 23.05 -27.80 21.99
N ALA A 319 22.02 -28.53 21.62
CA ALA A 319 22.13 -29.70 20.74
C ALA A 319 22.39 -29.33 19.27
N GLY A 320 22.20 -28.06 18.90
CA GLY A 320 22.45 -27.57 17.54
C GLY A 320 21.48 -28.11 16.49
N PHE A 321 20.27 -28.55 16.87
CA PHE A 321 19.32 -29.19 15.93
C PHE A 321 18.87 -28.29 14.78
N TYR A 322 19.00 -26.98 14.94
CA TYR A 322 18.58 -25.99 13.96
C TYR A 322 19.69 -25.59 13.00
N ARG A 323 20.93 -26.02 13.26
CA ARG A 323 22.11 -25.64 12.47
C ARG A 323 22.10 -26.33 11.11
N ALA A 324 22.31 -25.55 10.06
CA ALA A 324 22.53 -26.07 8.72
C ALA A 324 23.99 -26.49 8.55
N ASP A 325 24.21 -27.67 7.95
CA ASP A 325 25.54 -28.20 7.65
C ASP A 325 25.92 -27.91 6.20
N GLU A 326 26.94 -27.09 5.99
CA GLU A 326 27.40 -26.68 4.65
C GLU A 326 27.91 -27.86 3.81
N ASN A 327 28.43 -28.89 4.49
CA ASN A 327 29.00 -30.09 3.87
C ASN A 327 27.96 -31.20 3.68
N SER A 328 26.70 -30.95 4.04
CA SER A 328 25.64 -31.95 3.90
C SER A 328 25.35 -32.25 2.42
N SER A 329 25.23 -33.52 2.09
CA SER A 329 24.77 -34.00 0.78
C SER A 329 23.25 -33.93 0.60
N LYS A 330 22.50 -33.60 1.66
CA LYS A 330 21.04 -33.46 1.62
C LYS A 330 20.63 -32.27 0.76
N GLU A 331 19.43 -32.36 0.18
CA GLU A 331 18.84 -31.25 -0.58
C GLU A 331 18.70 -30.00 0.30
N ARG A 332 19.11 -28.84 -0.23
CA ARG A 332 19.16 -27.58 0.53
C ARG A 332 17.81 -26.88 0.49
N PHE A 333 17.37 -26.39 1.64
CA PHE A 333 16.24 -25.48 1.75
C PHE A 333 16.67 -24.25 2.54
N VAL A 334 16.68 -23.09 1.89
CA VAL A 334 17.15 -21.84 2.49
C VAL A 334 16.01 -20.84 2.57
N MET A 335 15.85 -20.24 3.74
CA MET A 335 14.89 -19.18 3.99
C MET A 335 15.52 -18.14 4.91
N MET A 336 15.20 -16.87 4.67
CA MET A 336 15.61 -15.79 5.57
C MET A 336 14.42 -15.40 6.43
N LEU A 337 14.65 -15.22 7.73
CA LEU A 337 13.73 -14.46 8.56
C LEU A 337 13.78 -13.00 8.07
N PRO A 338 12.64 -12.38 7.70
CA PRO A 338 12.60 -10.94 7.47
C PRO A 338 13.08 -10.24 8.75
N PRO A 339 14.23 -9.56 8.73
CA PRO A 339 14.89 -9.14 9.94
C PRO A 339 14.02 -8.10 10.68
N PRO A 340 13.59 -8.37 11.93
CA PRO A 340 12.77 -7.40 12.65
C PRO A 340 13.56 -6.12 12.93
N ASN A 341 12.89 -4.98 12.80
CA ASN A 341 13.47 -3.67 13.10
C ASN A 341 13.76 -3.53 14.59
N VAL A 342 14.93 -2.99 14.94
CA VAL A 342 15.31 -2.69 16.33
C VAL A 342 14.59 -1.45 16.89
N THR A 343 13.27 -1.36 16.72
CA THR A 343 12.44 -0.21 17.12
C THR A 343 11.61 -0.45 18.37
N GLY A 344 11.75 -1.61 19.02
CA GLY A 344 10.95 -1.99 20.18
C GLY A 344 10.84 -3.51 20.35
N THR A 345 9.70 -3.95 20.88
CA THR A 345 9.37 -5.37 21.04
C THR A 345 8.57 -5.89 19.84
N LEU A 346 8.62 -7.21 19.61
CA LEU A 346 7.76 -7.88 18.63
C LEU A 346 6.27 -7.79 19.02
N HIS A 347 5.42 -7.93 18.00
CA HIS A 347 3.96 -7.91 18.10
C HIS A 347 3.35 -9.11 17.35
N ILE A 348 2.03 -9.32 17.44
CA ILE A 348 1.36 -10.51 16.89
C ILE A 348 1.59 -10.75 15.40
N GLY A 349 1.75 -9.70 14.59
CA GLY A 349 2.16 -9.84 13.18
C GLY A 349 3.50 -10.56 13.00
N HIS A 350 4.51 -10.24 13.83
CA HIS A 350 5.80 -10.95 13.82
C HIS A 350 5.64 -12.42 14.24
N ALA A 351 4.79 -12.68 15.23
CA ALA A 351 4.50 -14.05 15.67
C ALA A 351 3.85 -14.85 14.53
N LEU A 352 2.89 -14.28 13.80
CA LEU A 352 2.28 -14.92 12.63
C LEU A 352 3.32 -15.29 11.56
N THR A 353 4.15 -14.32 11.15
CA THR A 353 5.21 -14.57 10.14
C THR A 353 6.18 -15.65 10.61
N CYS A 354 6.63 -15.56 11.86
CA CYS A 354 7.54 -16.53 12.46
C CYS A 354 6.92 -17.93 12.51
N SER A 355 5.66 -18.08 12.95
CA SER A 355 5.00 -19.39 13.03
C SER A 355 4.84 -20.06 11.67
N VAL A 356 4.50 -19.29 10.63
CA VAL A 356 4.39 -19.84 9.27
C VAL A 356 5.75 -20.30 8.76
N GLN A 357 6.79 -19.46 8.89
CA GLN A 357 8.14 -19.81 8.47
C GLN A 357 8.71 -20.99 9.27
N ASP A 358 8.52 -21.02 10.59
CA ASP A 358 8.98 -22.12 11.44
C ASP A 358 8.32 -23.44 11.04
N THR A 359 7.01 -23.43 10.76
CA THR A 359 6.28 -24.62 10.29
C THR A 359 6.90 -25.17 9.00
N ILE A 360 7.19 -24.30 8.04
CA ILE A 360 7.83 -24.68 6.78
C ILE A 360 9.24 -25.24 7.03
N ALA A 361 10.04 -24.58 7.86
CA ALA A 361 11.40 -25.00 8.19
C ALA A 361 11.41 -26.39 8.87
N ARG A 362 10.54 -26.60 9.86
CA ARG A 362 10.38 -27.88 10.55
C ARG A 362 9.92 -28.98 9.61
N TRP A 363 8.88 -28.72 8.81
CA TRP A 363 8.36 -29.67 7.83
C TRP A 363 9.44 -30.10 6.82
N ARG A 364 10.21 -29.15 6.27
CA ARG A 364 11.32 -29.45 5.35
C ARG A 364 12.43 -30.25 6.03
N ARG A 365 12.79 -29.90 7.27
CA ARG A 365 13.80 -30.64 8.05
C ARG A 365 13.35 -32.08 8.29
N MET A 366 12.07 -32.30 8.62
CA MET A 366 11.46 -33.63 8.77
C MET A 366 11.37 -34.41 7.46
N LYS A 367 11.27 -33.73 6.31
CA LYS A 367 11.36 -34.33 4.98
C LYS A 367 12.80 -34.67 4.54
N GLY A 368 13.79 -34.45 5.40
CA GLY A 368 15.18 -34.83 5.15
C GLY A 368 16.05 -33.74 4.50
N TYR A 369 15.53 -32.52 4.33
CA TYR A 369 16.29 -31.40 3.77
C TYR A 369 17.35 -30.89 4.77
N ASN A 370 18.44 -30.35 4.23
CA ASN A 370 19.35 -29.47 4.97
C ASN A 370 18.78 -28.05 4.99
N VAL A 371 18.14 -27.70 6.10
CA VAL A 371 17.38 -26.44 6.25
C VAL A 371 18.23 -25.36 6.90
N LEU A 372 18.46 -24.27 6.18
CA LEU A 372 18.97 -23.02 6.72
C LEU A 372 17.82 -22.01 6.83
N TRP A 373 17.38 -21.74 8.06
CA TRP A 373 16.52 -20.60 8.35
C TRP A 373 17.34 -19.53 9.07
N LEU A 374 17.74 -18.50 8.34
CA LEU A 374 18.73 -17.51 8.77
C LEU A 374 18.09 -16.45 9.68
N PRO A 375 18.56 -16.28 10.94
CA PRO A 375 18.10 -15.20 11.81
C PRO A 375 18.84 -13.88 11.55
N GLY A 376 18.18 -12.78 11.87
CA GLY A 376 18.84 -11.48 11.96
C GLY A 376 17.92 -10.35 12.36
N THR A 377 18.49 -9.17 12.61
CA THR A 377 17.77 -7.94 12.96
C THR A 377 18.19 -6.76 12.08
N ASP A 378 17.25 -5.85 11.81
CA ASP A 378 17.48 -4.67 10.99
C ASP A 378 17.69 -3.42 11.86
N HIS A 379 18.74 -2.67 11.57
CA HIS A 379 19.05 -1.38 12.17
C HIS A 379 17.96 -0.34 11.90
N ALA A 380 17.17 -0.52 10.83
CA ALA A 380 15.98 0.25 10.46
C ALA A 380 16.20 1.77 10.34
N GLY A 381 17.45 2.21 10.10
CA GLY A 381 17.87 3.60 9.85
C GLY A 381 16.99 4.66 10.52
N ILE A 382 16.13 5.27 9.71
CA ILE A 382 15.22 6.36 10.08
C ILE A 382 14.28 6.02 11.24
N ALA A 383 13.77 4.79 11.29
CA ALA A 383 12.78 4.38 12.28
C ALA A 383 13.41 4.30 13.67
N THR A 384 14.58 3.66 13.77
CA THR A 384 15.34 3.58 15.03
C THR A 384 15.78 4.97 15.48
N GLN A 385 16.28 5.81 14.56
CA GLN A 385 16.70 7.15 14.88
C GLN A 385 15.57 7.98 15.51
N VAL A 386 14.39 7.97 14.89
CA VAL A 386 13.22 8.71 15.38
C VAL A 386 12.75 8.20 16.75
N VAL A 387 12.78 6.90 16.98
CA VAL A 387 12.39 6.32 18.28
C VAL A 387 13.36 6.75 19.38
N VAL A 388 14.67 6.71 19.11
CA VAL A 388 15.70 7.14 20.06
C VAL A 388 15.63 8.66 20.31
N GLU A 389 15.43 9.47 19.27
CA GLU A 389 15.22 10.92 19.43
C GLU A 389 14.00 11.25 20.30
N LYS A 390 12.87 10.56 20.08
CA LYS A 390 11.67 10.73 20.89
C LYS A 390 11.90 10.33 22.35
N LYS A 391 12.64 9.23 22.59
CA LYS A 391 13.02 8.79 23.94
C LYS A 391 13.87 9.85 24.62
N LEU A 392 14.94 10.31 23.97
CA LEU A 392 15.86 11.32 24.51
C LEU A 392 15.14 12.63 24.84
N LYS A 393 14.26 13.09 23.94
CA LYS A 393 13.44 14.28 24.18
C LYS A 393 12.49 14.10 25.37
N LYS A 394 11.89 12.92 25.54
CA LYS A 394 10.96 12.63 26.64
C LYS A 394 11.66 12.49 27.99
N GLU A 395 12.80 11.80 28.03
CA GLU A 395 13.50 11.45 29.27
C GLU A 395 14.47 12.54 29.74
N LYS A 396 15.18 13.16 28.79
CA LYS A 396 16.28 14.10 29.06
C LYS A 396 16.01 15.51 28.56
N GLY A 397 14.95 15.74 27.77
CA GLY A 397 14.64 17.06 27.19
C GLY A 397 15.61 17.51 26.10
N VAL A 398 16.51 16.65 25.63
CA VAL A 398 17.55 16.98 24.64
C VAL A 398 17.24 16.44 23.25
N SER A 399 17.69 17.14 22.22
CA SER A 399 17.66 16.70 20.83
C SER A 399 18.97 16.02 20.42
N ARG A 400 18.98 15.35 19.25
CA ARG A 400 20.23 14.83 18.66
C ARG A 400 21.27 15.93 18.46
N HIS A 401 20.84 17.15 18.12
CA HIS A 401 21.72 18.27 17.83
C HIS A 401 22.42 18.78 19.09
N ASP A 402 21.73 18.75 20.24
CA ASP A 402 22.30 19.12 21.53
C ASP A 402 23.38 18.13 22.00
N LEU A 403 23.21 16.84 21.68
CA LEU A 403 24.18 15.78 22.02
C LEU A 403 25.39 15.76 21.08
N GLY A 404 25.20 16.13 19.82
CA GLY A 404 26.16 15.88 18.75
C GLY A 404 26.13 14.43 18.24
N ARG A 405 26.73 14.20 17.07
CA ARG A 405 26.60 12.94 16.32
C ARG A 405 27.15 11.73 17.06
N GLU A 406 28.36 11.82 17.61
CA GLU A 406 29.05 10.69 18.24
C GLU A 406 28.25 10.15 19.43
N LYS A 407 27.93 11.02 20.40
CA LYS A 407 27.12 10.67 21.57
C LYS A 407 25.74 10.18 21.20
N PHE A 408 25.11 10.77 20.18
CA PHE A 408 23.81 10.30 19.72
C PHE A 408 23.90 8.87 19.16
N VAL A 409 24.89 8.57 18.32
CA VAL A 409 25.09 7.22 17.76
C VAL A 409 25.38 6.19 18.85
N GLU A 410 26.11 6.56 19.90
CA GLU A 410 26.30 5.70 21.09
C GLU A 410 24.97 5.36 21.78
N GLU A 411 24.07 6.33 21.95
CA GLU A 411 22.74 6.07 22.53
C GLU A 411 21.90 5.16 21.63
N VAL A 412 22.06 5.24 20.30
CA VAL A 412 21.39 4.34 19.35
C VAL A 412 21.93 2.92 19.45
N TRP A 413 23.24 2.72 19.62
CA TRP A 413 23.83 1.40 19.86
C TRP A 413 23.32 0.77 21.15
N LYS A 414 23.27 1.54 22.26
CA LYS A 414 22.68 1.06 23.53
C LYS A 414 21.23 0.60 23.36
N TRP A 415 20.45 1.36 22.59
CA TRP A 415 19.07 0.98 22.24
C TRP A 415 19.04 -0.33 21.45
N LYS A 416 19.87 -0.45 20.40
CA LYS A 416 19.95 -1.68 19.59
C LYS A 416 20.34 -2.89 20.43
N ASP A 417 21.26 -2.77 21.38
CA ASP A 417 21.68 -3.91 22.20
C ASP A 417 20.55 -4.37 23.13
N GLN A 418 19.82 -3.43 23.75
CA GLN A 418 18.67 -3.74 24.58
C GLN A 418 17.54 -4.42 23.79
N TYR A 419 17.11 -3.82 22.68
CA TYR A 419 15.95 -4.29 21.93
C TYR A 419 16.26 -5.44 20.99
N GLY A 420 17.47 -5.51 20.44
CA GLY A 420 17.95 -6.67 19.68
C GLY A 420 17.93 -7.94 20.53
N ALA A 421 18.48 -7.88 21.75
CA ALA A 421 18.43 -9.02 22.68
C ALA A 421 16.98 -9.41 23.04
N THR A 422 16.10 -8.42 23.21
CA THR A 422 14.68 -8.66 23.49
C THR A 422 13.99 -9.38 22.33
N ILE A 423 14.21 -8.93 21.08
CA ILE A 423 13.66 -9.55 19.87
C ILE A 423 14.12 -11.01 19.76
N CYS A 424 15.41 -11.28 19.92
CA CYS A 424 15.96 -12.63 19.84
C CYS A 424 15.40 -13.55 20.94
N SER A 425 15.20 -13.02 22.15
CA SER A 425 14.54 -13.74 23.25
C SER A 425 13.07 -14.05 22.95
N GLN A 426 12.33 -13.11 22.37
CA GLN A 426 10.94 -13.33 21.98
C GLN A 426 10.80 -14.42 20.90
N LEU A 427 11.65 -14.40 19.88
CA LEU A 427 11.66 -15.44 18.84
C LEU A 427 12.01 -16.82 19.40
N ARG A 428 12.99 -16.91 20.32
CA ARG A 428 13.28 -18.16 21.05
C ARG A 428 12.09 -18.61 21.87
N ARG A 429 11.44 -17.70 22.60
CA ARG A 429 10.28 -18.04 23.41
C ARG A 429 9.11 -18.57 22.57
N LEU A 430 8.94 -18.09 21.34
CA LEU A 430 7.99 -18.62 20.37
C LEU A 430 8.36 -20.00 19.81
N GLY A 431 9.58 -20.49 20.07
CA GLY A 431 10.07 -21.79 19.59
C GLY A 431 10.62 -21.74 18.16
N ALA A 432 11.07 -20.59 17.68
CA ALA A 432 11.59 -20.46 16.32
C ALA A 432 12.85 -21.32 16.10
N SER A 433 12.80 -22.26 15.16
CA SER A 433 13.88 -23.19 14.80
C SER A 433 14.97 -22.59 13.88
N LEU A 434 15.41 -21.39 14.24
CA LEU A 434 16.41 -20.58 13.53
C LEU A 434 17.84 -21.08 13.78
N ASP A 435 18.72 -20.92 12.79
CA ASP A 435 20.16 -21.18 12.97
C ASP A 435 20.83 -20.01 13.71
N TRP A 436 20.69 -19.99 15.03
CA TRP A 436 21.23 -18.93 15.90
C TRP A 436 22.75 -18.77 15.84
N SER A 437 23.48 -19.77 15.33
CA SER A 437 24.94 -19.64 15.13
C SER A 437 25.31 -18.65 14.02
N ARG A 438 24.32 -18.24 13.20
CA ARG A 438 24.46 -17.33 12.08
C ARG A 438 23.62 -16.05 12.24
N GLU A 439 23.28 -15.68 13.47
CA GLU A 439 22.60 -14.42 13.75
C GLU A 439 23.37 -13.25 13.16
N ALA A 440 22.69 -12.46 12.33
CA ALA A 440 23.27 -11.30 11.67
C ALA A 440 22.57 -10.00 12.06
N PHE A 441 23.31 -8.91 12.05
CA PHE A 441 22.74 -7.58 12.24
C PHE A 441 23.14 -6.72 11.05
N THR A 442 22.18 -6.04 10.42
CA THR A 442 22.44 -5.28 9.17
C THR A 442 23.65 -4.35 9.22
N MET A 443 24.01 -3.77 10.37
CA MET A 443 25.21 -2.95 10.56
C MET A 443 26.38 -3.65 11.30
N ASP A 444 26.41 -4.98 11.32
CA ASP A 444 27.62 -5.71 11.73
C ASP A 444 28.76 -5.53 10.71
N ASP A 445 29.98 -5.89 11.08
CA ASP A 445 31.17 -5.64 10.25
C ASP A 445 31.07 -6.35 8.89
N LYS A 446 30.52 -7.58 8.87
CA LYS A 446 30.43 -8.41 7.67
C LYS A 446 29.41 -7.85 6.69
N LEU A 447 28.21 -7.51 7.16
CA LEU A 447 27.15 -6.95 6.32
C LEU A 447 27.45 -5.49 5.92
N SER A 448 28.10 -4.71 6.80
CA SER A 448 28.59 -3.38 6.44
C SER A 448 29.65 -3.42 5.34
N ALA A 449 30.55 -4.41 5.36
CA ALA A 449 31.51 -4.63 4.29
C ALA A 449 30.80 -5.01 2.97
N ALA A 450 29.77 -5.87 3.04
CA ALA A 450 28.98 -6.25 1.87
C ALA A 450 28.24 -5.07 1.23
N VAL A 451 27.64 -4.18 2.04
CA VAL A 451 26.97 -2.96 1.54
C VAL A 451 27.99 -2.01 0.90
N LYS A 452 29.16 -1.85 1.53
CA LYS A 452 30.25 -1.02 0.98
C LYS A 452 30.71 -1.55 -0.38
N GLU A 453 30.96 -2.85 -0.48
CA GLU A 453 31.37 -3.51 -1.73
C GLU A 453 30.30 -3.37 -2.82
N ALA A 454 29.03 -3.62 -2.48
CA ALA A 454 27.92 -3.45 -3.42
C ALA A 454 27.86 -2.02 -3.98
N PHE A 455 28.00 -1.01 -3.11
CA PHE A 455 28.02 0.39 -3.54
C PHE A 455 29.18 0.68 -4.50
N MET A 456 30.40 0.26 -4.15
CA MET A 456 31.59 0.51 -4.97
C MET A 456 31.48 -0.16 -6.34
N ARG A 457 31.06 -1.43 -6.37
CA ARG A 457 30.88 -2.19 -7.61
C ARG A 457 29.80 -1.56 -8.51
N TRP A 458 28.61 -1.29 -7.96
CA TRP A 458 27.52 -0.71 -8.75
C TRP A 458 27.81 0.71 -9.22
N HIS A 459 28.58 1.49 -8.46
CA HIS A 459 29.08 2.78 -8.93
C HIS A 459 30.05 2.62 -10.10
N LYS A 460 31.00 1.68 -10.00
CA LYS A 460 31.94 1.38 -11.08
C LYS A 460 31.24 0.89 -12.36
N GLU A 461 30.14 0.15 -12.22
CA GLU A 461 29.28 -0.31 -13.32
C GLU A 461 28.35 0.78 -13.87
N GLY A 462 28.31 1.98 -13.27
CA GLY A 462 27.44 3.08 -13.67
C GLY A 462 25.98 2.95 -13.21
N LEU A 463 25.64 1.90 -12.46
CA LEU A 463 24.30 1.70 -11.88
C LEU A 463 24.01 2.70 -10.74
N ILE A 464 25.03 3.01 -9.93
CA ILE A 464 24.94 4.07 -8.92
C ILE A 464 25.56 5.35 -9.47
N TYR A 465 24.82 6.44 -9.40
CA TYR A 465 25.27 7.75 -9.86
C TYR A 465 24.82 8.87 -8.92
N ARG A 466 25.46 10.03 -9.04
CA ARG A 466 25.11 11.23 -8.28
C ARG A 466 24.46 12.24 -9.20
N ALA A 467 23.28 12.75 -8.81
CA ALA A 467 22.55 13.73 -9.59
C ALA A 467 21.71 14.65 -8.72
N GLN A 468 21.52 15.87 -9.20
CA GLN A 468 20.58 16.84 -8.65
C GLN A 468 19.19 16.59 -9.24
N ARG A 469 18.29 16.05 -8.42
CA ARG A 469 16.90 15.73 -8.79
C ARG A 469 15.96 16.17 -7.68
N LEU A 470 14.66 16.21 -8.01
CA LEU A 470 13.64 16.35 -6.98
C LEU A 470 13.65 15.14 -6.07
N VAL A 471 13.69 15.40 -4.77
CA VAL A 471 13.56 14.39 -3.72
C VAL A 471 12.32 14.69 -2.91
N ASN A 472 11.67 13.66 -2.41
CA ASN A 472 10.69 13.82 -1.34
C ASN A 472 11.44 14.20 -0.07
N TRP A 473 11.29 15.44 0.38
CA TRP A 473 11.98 15.98 1.54
C TRP A 473 11.05 16.03 2.76
N ASP A 474 11.51 15.43 3.86
CA ASP A 474 10.89 15.59 5.18
C ASP A 474 11.65 16.70 5.93
N ALA A 475 11.04 17.88 6.02
CA ALA A 475 11.63 19.06 6.66
C ALA A 475 11.85 18.87 8.18
N GLN A 476 11.03 18.02 8.82
CA GLN A 476 11.16 17.71 10.23
C GLN A 476 12.36 16.78 10.50
N LEU A 477 12.62 15.81 9.62
CA LEU A 477 13.80 14.94 9.69
C LEU A 477 15.07 15.57 9.11
N LYS A 478 14.88 16.55 8.22
CA LYS A 478 15.92 17.13 7.36
C LYS A 478 16.59 16.06 6.50
N SER A 479 15.79 15.20 5.87
CA SER A 479 16.28 14.10 5.05
C SER A 479 15.36 13.83 3.86
N ALA A 480 15.96 13.37 2.77
CA ALA A 480 15.21 12.72 1.70
C ALA A 480 14.55 11.44 2.22
N VAL A 481 13.37 11.12 1.67
CA VAL A 481 12.65 9.87 1.86
C VAL A 481 12.32 9.28 0.47
N SER A 482 12.14 7.97 0.40
CA SER A 482 11.72 7.30 -0.84
C SER A 482 10.22 7.47 -1.09
N ASP A 483 9.77 7.24 -2.32
CA ASP A 483 8.35 7.23 -2.69
C ASP A 483 7.53 6.24 -1.83
N LEU A 484 8.15 5.12 -1.42
CA LEU A 484 7.54 4.12 -0.54
C LEU A 484 7.36 4.58 0.91
N GLU A 485 8.03 5.66 1.31
CA GLU A 485 7.97 6.24 2.65
C GLU A 485 6.97 7.41 2.74
N VAL A 486 6.25 7.71 1.65
CA VAL A 486 5.22 8.74 1.55
C VAL A 486 3.82 8.12 1.60
N ASP A 487 3.06 8.48 2.62
CA ASP A 487 1.64 8.14 2.74
C ASP A 487 0.82 9.21 1.99
N TYR A 488 -0.06 8.81 1.07
CA TYR A 488 -0.96 9.75 0.41
C TYR A 488 -2.35 9.73 1.03
N ILE A 489 -2.88 10.92 1.32
CA ILE A 489 -4.29 11.12 1.65
C ILE A 489 -4.96 11.90 0.52
N THR A 490 -6.23 11.59 0.25
CA THR A 490 -7.07 12.35 -0.69
C THR A 490 -8.02 13.22 0.11
N LEU A 491 -8.01 14.52 -0.17
CA LEU A 491 -8.91 15.49 0.44
C LEU A 491 -10.08 15.78 -0.50
N GLU A 492 -11.28 15.35 -0.10
CA GLU A 492 -12.51 15.63 -0.85
C GLU A 492 -13.07 17.03 -0.57
N GLN A 493 -12.68 17.61 0.56
CA GLN A 493 -13.09 18.95 0.99
C GLN A 493 -11.89 19.66 1.65
N PRO A 494 -11.93 21.00 1.78
CA PRO A 494 -10.89 21.72 2.48
C PRO A 494 -10.78 21.28 3.94
N GLU A 495 -9.56 20.97 4.38
CA GLU A 495 -9.30 20.47 5.73
C GLU A 495 -8.14 21.21 6.39
N LYS A 496 -8.25 21.41 7.71
CA LYS A 496 -7.18 21.97 8.53
C LYS A 496 -6.42 20.85 9.22
N LEU A 497 -5.18 20.63 8.79
CA LEU A 497 -4.32 19.55 9.28
C LEU A 497 -3.25 20.09 10.23
N SER A 498 -2.90 19.29 11.23
CA SER A 498 -1.75 19.59 12.09
C SER A 498 -0.47 19.24 11.34
N VAL A 499 0.46 20.20 11.26
CA VAL A 499 1.76 20.03 10.63
C VAL A 499 2.84 20.16 11.72
N PRO A 500 3.79 19.23 11.84
CA PRO A 500 4.91 19.36 12.78
C PRO A 500 5.64 20.70 12.63
N GLY A 501 5.95 21.34 13.74
CA GLY A 501 6.59 22.66 13.76
C GLY A 501 5.64 23.86 13.65
N TYR A 502 4.31 23.63 13.59
CA TYR A 502 3.31 24.70 13.56
C TYR A 502 2.35 24.64 14.75
N ASP A 503 2.15 25.78 15.41
CA ASP A 503 1.21 25.91 16.53
C ASP A 503 -0.26 25.86 16.07
N ARG A 504 -0.52 26.34 14.85
CA ARG A 504 -1.84 26.35 14.23
C ARG A 504 -1.95 25.26 13.17
N LYS A 505 -3.16 24.74 12.99
CA LYS A 505 -3.48 23.86 11.86
C LYS A 505 -3.40 24.65 10.54
N VAL A 506 -2.88 23.99 9.52
CA VAL A 506 -2.71 24.54 8.17
C VAL A 506 -3.84 24.05 7.28
N GLU A 507 -4.38 24.94 6.46
CA GLU A 507 -5.49 24.63 5.54
C GLU A 507 -4.99 24.05 4.22
N PHE A 508 -5.58 22.93 3.80
CA PHE A 508 -5.29 22.19 2.59
C PHE A 508 -6.59 21.88 1.83
N GLY A 509 -6.51 21.46 0.56
CA GLY A 509 -7.69 21.20 -0.26
C GLY A 509 -8.32 22.46 -0.86
N MET A 510 -7.53 23.55 -0.96
CA MET A 510 -7.94 24.83 -1.56
C MET A 510 -7.17 25.10 -2.85
N PHE A 511 -7.84 25.64 -3.85
CA PHE A 511 -7.25 26.34 -4.99
C PHE A 511 -7.26 27.84 -4.73
N TRP A 512 -6.11 28.48 -4.90
CA TRP A 512 -5.91 29.91 -4.74
C TRP A 512 -5.62 30.52 -6.12
N GLU A 513 -6.29 31.64 -6.42
CA GLU A 513 -6.23 32.29 -7.72
C GLU A 513 -5.69 33.71 -7.59
N TRP A 514 -4.72 34.07 -8.44
CA TRP A 514 -4.17 35.42 -8.53
C TRP A 514 -3.69 35.73 -9.94
N ALA A 515 -3.50 37.02 -10.22
CA ALA A 515 -3.00 37.51 -11.49
C ALA A 515 -1.50 37.81 -11.48
N TYR A 516 -0.82 37.44 -12.57
CA TYR A 516 0.47 38.01 -12.99
C TYR A 516 0.25 39.07 -14.05
N LYS A 517 0.99 40.18 -14.00
CA LYS A 517 0.93 41.23 -15.03
C LYS A 517 1.90 40.93 -16.17
N VAL A 518 1.47 41.17 -17.40
CA VAL A 518 2.34 41.12 -18.59
C VAL A 518 3.31 42.29 -18.55
N ASP A 519 4.59 42.03 -18.79
CA ASP A 519 5.65 43.04 -18.73
C ASP A 519 5.42 44.13 -19.79
N GLY A 520 5.27 45.37 -19.34
CA GLY A 520 4.99 46.52 -20.21
C GLY A 520 3.53 46.65 -20.68
N GLU A 521 2.60 45.83 -20.21
CA GLU A 521 1.19 45.85 -20.60
C GLU A 521 0.25 45.83 -19.37
N GLU A 522 -0.98 46.34 -19.51
CA GLU A 522 -2.00 46.26 -18.45
C GLU A 522 -2.68 44.88 -18.40
N GLN A 523 -2.39 43.99 -19.36
CA GLN A 523 -2.98 42.67 -19.43
C GLN A 523 -2.51 41.77 -18.27
N GLU A 524 -3.44 40.98 -17.72
CA GLU A 524 -3.21 40.06 -16.61
C GLU A 524 -3.42 38.60 -17.05
N VAL A 525 -2.63 37.69 -16.49
CA VAL A 525 -2.81 36.24 -16.59
C VAL A 525 -3.14 35.69 -15.22
N VAL A 526 -4.35 35.17 -15.06
CA VAL A 526 -4.80 34.54 -13.81
C VAL A 526 -4.36 33.08 -13.79
N ILE A 527 -3.74 32.66 -12.69
CA ILE A 527 -3.35 31.26 -12.46
C ILE A 527 -4.11 30.71 -11.25
N ALA A 528 -4.19 29.39 -11.15
CA ALA A 528 -4.71 28.69 -9.97
C ALA A 528 -3.67 27.70 -9.43
N THR A 529 -3.47 27.66 -8.10
CA THR A 529 -2.61 26.64 -7.46
C THR A 529 -3.09 26.25 -6.06
N THR A 530 -2.66 25.09 -5.59
CA THR A 530 -2.85 24.64 -4.21
C THR A 530 -1.72 25.09 -3.26
N ARG A 531 -0.60 25.60 -3.80
CA ARG A 531 0.60 25.96 -3.02
C ARG A 531 1.07 27.40 -3.30
N PRO A 532 0.37 28.43 -2.80
CA PRO A 532 0.76 29.84 -2.99
C PRO A 532 2.20 30.13 -2.57
N GLU A 533 2.69 29.50 -1.51
CA GLU A 533 4.05 29.67 -1.00
C GLU A 533 5.14 29.31 -2.02
N THR A 534 4.85 28.41 -2.95
CA THR A 534 5.81 28.04 -4.00
C THR A 534 5.98 29.12 -5.05
N MET A 535 5.05 30.10 -5.14
CA MET A 535 5.10 31.13 -6.18
C MET A 535 6.44 31.87 -6.21
N LEU A 536 7.08 32.03 -5.05
CA LEU A 536 8.38 32.70 -4.89
C LEU A 536 9.51 32.04 -5.71
N GLY A 537 9.32 30.79 -6.13
CA GLY A 537 10.23 30.04 -6.99
C GLY A 537 9.71 29.88 -8.42
N ASP A 538 8.64 30.57 -8.81
CA ASP A 538 8.10 30.53 -10.17
C ASP A 538 9.14 31.09 -11.14
N THR A 539 9.31 30.39 -12.26
CA THR A 539 10.23 30.77 -13.33
C THR A 539 9.56 30.86 -14.69
N ALA A 540 8.31 30.42 -14.82
CA ALA A 540 7.48 30.59 -16.01
C ALA A 540 5.99 30.45 -15.66
N VAL A 541 5.14 30.77 -16.62
CA VAL A 541 3.75 30.30 -16.67
C VAL A 541 3.57 29.48 -17.94
N ALA A 542 3.02 28.28 -17.82
CA ALA A 542 2.71 27.42 -18.95
C ALA A 542 1.24 27.58 -19.34
N VAL A 543 0.99 27.62 -20.65
CA VAL A 543 -0.36 27.60 -21.24
C VAL A 543 -0.41 26.52 -22.33
N HIS A 544 -1.60 26.03 -22.64
CA HIS A 544 -1.74 25.03 -23.70
C HIS A 544 -1.55 25.70 -25.08
N PRO A 545 -0.82 25.09 -26.04
CA PRO A 545 -0.57 25.68 -27.37
C PRO A 545 -1.84 25.98 -28.17
N ASP A 546 -2.89 25.19 -27.96
CA ASP A 546 -4.19 25.35 -28.65
C ASP A 546 -5.19 26.22 -27.86
N ASP A 547 -4.78 26.82 -26.74
CA ASP A 547 -5.65 27.70 -25.98
C ASP A 547 -5.66 29.12 -26.55
N GLU A 548 -6.69 29.41 -27.35
CA GLU A 548 -6.90 30.71 -28.00
C GLU A 548 -6.97 31.88 -26.99
N ARG A 549 -7.27 31.63 -25.70
CA ARG A 549 -7.25 32.67 -24.65
C ARG A 549 -5.86 33.24 -24.41
N TYR A 550 -4.82 32.41 -24.57
CA TYR A 550 -3.44 32.73 -24.18
C TYR A 550 -2.44 32.66 -25.33
N LYS A 551 -2.84 32.18 -26.50
CA LYS A 551 -1.98 32.00 -27.69
C LYS A 551 -1.20 33.27 -28.08
N SER A 552 -1.83 34.44 -27.97
CA SER A 552 -1.22 35.75 -28.25
C SER A 552 -0.18 36.20 -27.22
N LEU A 553 -0.09 35.51 -26.07
CA LEU A 553 0.84 35.79 -24.98
C LEU A 553 2.11 34.93 -25.05
N HIS A 554 2.18 33.97 -25.97
CA HIS A 554 3.37 33.15 -26.13
C HIS A 554 4.60 34.01 -26.42
N GLY A 555 5.71 33.75 -25.71
CA GLY A 555 6.96 34.49 -25.85
C GLY A 555 6.97 35.85 -25.15
N LYS A 556 5.83 36.31 -24.59
CA LYS A 556 5.81 37.45 -23.67
C LYS A 556 6.32 37.05 -22.29
N PHE A 557 6.63 38.07 -21.49
CA PHE A 557 7.07 37.92 -20.12
C PHE A 557 6.00 38.40 -19.15
N LEU A 558 5.91 37.73 -18.01
CA LEU A 558 5.13 38.13 -16.85
C LEU A 558 6.07 38.67 -15.78
N LEU A 559 5.61 39.64 -15.00
CA LEU A 559 6.33 40.17 -13.85
C LEU A 559 5.86 39.47 -12.57
N HIS A 560 6.81 38.86 -11.86
CA HIS A 560 6.54 38.30 -10.55
C HIS A 560 6.30 39.45 -9.54
N PRO A 561 5.13 39.52 -8.87
CA PRO A 561 4.69 40.71 -8.14
C PRO A 561 5.49 40.96 -6.84
N ILE A 562 6.13 39.91 -6.31
CA ILE A 562 6.95 40.00 -5.10
C ILE A 562 8.45 40.13 -5.41
N THR A 563 9.01 39.22 -6.22
CA THR A 563 10.46 39.18 -6.48
C THR A 563 10.89 40.10 -7.63
N GLY A 564 9.96 40.57 -8.46
CA GLY A 564 10.24 41.37 -9.67
C GLY A 564 10.85 40.58 -10.83
N ARG A 565 10.97 39.25 -10.71
CA ARG A 565 11.53 38.39 -11.77
C ARG A 565 10.67 38.46 -13.04
N LYS A 566 11.32 38.54 -14.21
CA LYS A 566 10.66 38.34 -15.52
C LYS A 566 10.54 36.84 -15.79
N MET A 567 9.32 36.38 -16.06
CA MET A 567 9.00 34.97 -16.25
C MET A 567 8.40 34.78 -17.65
N PRO A 568 8.99 33.96 -18.54
CA PRO A 568 8.41 33.69 -19.84
C PRO A 568 7.08 32.95 -19.75
N ILE A 569 6.22 33.15 -20.76
CA ILE A 569 5.05 32.32 -21.01
C ILE A 569 5.43 31.22 -22.02
N VAL A 570 5.38 29.96 -21.58
CA VAL A 570 5.75 28.78 -22.37
C VAL A 570 4.52 28.00 -22.81
N LEU A 571 4.63 27.27 -23.93
CA LEU A 571 3.56 26.40 -24.41
C LEU A 571 3.83 24.96 -24.00
N ASP A 572 2.95 24.36 -23.21
CA ASP A 572 3.09 22.96 -22.80
C ASP A 572 1.74 22.22 -22.76
N ALA A 573 1.51 21.37 -23.75
CA ALA A 573 0.29 20.58 -23.87
C ALA A 573 0.22 19.40 -22.88
N GLU A 574 1.34 18.97 -22.32
CA GLU A 574 1.38 17.85 -21.37
C GLU A 574 1.10 18.32 -19.94
N LEU A 575 1.63 19.50 -19.58
CA LEU A 575 1.41 20.08 -18.24
C LEU A 575 0.03 20.71 -18.11
N VAL A 576 -0.48 21.34 -19.17
CA VAL A 576 -1.65 22.23 -19.07
C VAL A 576 -2.90 21.55 -19.62
N ASP A 577 -3.86 21.33 -18.73
CA ASP A 577 -5.24 21.03 -19.10
C ASP A 577 -6.04 22.33 -19.24
N MET A 578 -6.59 22.58 -20.43
CA MET A 578 -7.37 23.80 -20.74
C MET A 578 -8.65 23.93 -19.91
N GLU A 579 -9.24 22.80 -19.50
CA GLU A 579 -10.49 22.75 -18.72
C GLU A 579 -10.24 22.87 -17.21
N PHE A 580 -8.99 22.68 -16.78
CA PHE A 580 -8.62 22.70 -15.37
C PHE A 580 -8.10 24.06 -14.91
N GLY A 581 -8.59 24.52 -13.75
CA GLY A 581 -8.16 25.79 -13.18
C GLY A 581 -8.53 26.97 -14.09
N THR A 582 -7.52 27.74 -14.51
CA THR A 582 -7.68 28.85 -15.47
C THR A 582 -7.21 28.49 -16.88
N GLY A 583 -6.61 27.31 -17.10
CA GLY A 583 -5.86 27.00 -18.32
C GLY A 583 -4.46 27.62 -18.39
N ALA A 584 -4.00 28.27 -17.29
CA ALA A 584 -2.64 28.76 -17.14
C ALA A 584 -2.04 28.25 -15.82
N VAL A 585 -0.88 27.60 -15.91
CA VAL A 585 -0.24 26.90 -14.78
C VAL A 585 1.07 27.61 -14.44
N LYS A 586 1.24 28.04 -13.20
CA LYS A 586 2.53 28.52 -12.72
C LYS A 586 3.56 27.38 -12.74
N VAL A 587 4.80 27.66 -13.14
CA VAL A 587 5.86 26.63 -13.25
C VAL A 587 6.94 26.91 -12.21
N THR A 588 7.09 25.97 -11.27
CA THR A 588 8.04 25.94 -10.15
C THR A 588 8.97 24.71 -10.21
N PRO A 589 9.95 24.68 -11.13
CA PRO A 589 10.68 23.45 -11.46
C PRO A 589 11.42 22.80 -10.27
N ALA A 590 11.80 23.57 -9.25
CA ALA A 590 12.50 23.08 -8.08
C ALA A 590 11.60 22.52 -6.97
N HIS A 591 10.26 22.57 -7.12
CA HIS A 591 9.29 22.23 -6.06
C HIS A 591 8.12 21.33 -6.49
N ASP A 592 8.00 20.95 -7.76
CA ASP A 592 6.95 20.06 -8.24
C ASP A 592 7.47 19.13 -9.37
N PRO A 593 7.18 17.81 -9.34
CA PRO A 593 7.64 16.87 -10.37
C PRO A 593 7.19 17.17 -11.80
N ASN A 594 5.96 17.68 -11.99
CA ASN A 594 5.45 18.01 -13.33
C ASN A 594 6.09 19.31 -13.84
N ASP A 595 6.26 20.28 -12.94
CA ASP A 595 6.97 21.52 -13.25
C ASP A 595 8.45 21.26 -13.54
N PHE A 596 9.08 20.28 -12.88
CA PHE A 596 10.47 19.88 -13.13
C PHE A 596 10.67 19.40 -14.56
N VAL A 597 9.78 18.52 -15.04
CA VAL A 597 9.82 18.01 -16.43
C VAL A 597 9.64 19.17 -17.42
N THR A 598 8.66 20.03 -17.17
CA THR A 598 8.40 21.23 -17.98
C THR A 598 9.60 22.18 -17.98
N GLY A 599 10.22 22.39 -16.82
CA GLY A 599 11.42 23.20 -16.66
C GLY A 599 12.60 22.66 -17.44
N GLN A 600 12.79 21.34 -17.48
CA GLN A 600 13.84 20.71 -18.31
C GLN A 600 13.54 20.90 -19.80
N LYS A 601 12.31 20.63 -20.23
CA LYS A 601 11.86 20.73 -21.62
C LYS A 601 12.04 22.14 -22.19
N HIS A 602 11.68 23.16 -21.42
CA HIS A 602 11.76 24.57 -21.83
C HIS A 602 13.02 25.30 -21.35
N LYS A 603 13.99 24.57 -20.77
CA LYS A 603 15.27 25.11 -20.27
C LYS A 603 15.10 26.28 -19.29
N LEU A 604 14.15 26.15 -18.36
CA LEU A 604 13.87 27.14 -17.34
C LEU A 604 14.92 27.09 -16.21
N GLU A 605 15.02 28.17 -15.46
CA GLU A 605 15.83 28.23 -14.24
C GLU A 605 15.19 27.38 -13.13
N PHE A 606 16.00 26.77 -12.27
CA PHE A 606 15.52 25.96 -11.14
C PHE A 606 15.81 26.68 -9.82
N VAL A 607 14.81 27.37 -9.28
CA VAL A 607 14.96 28.20 -8.07
C VAL A 607 14.47 27.45 -6.83
N ASN A 608 15.39 26.91 -6.04
CA ASN A 608 15.04 26.37 -4.73
C ASN A 608 14.72 27.51 -3.73
N ILE A 609 13.55 27.45 -3.08
CA ILE A 609 13.08 28.46 -2.12
C ILE A 609 13.20 27.99 -0.67
N LEU A 610 13.46 26.70 -0.44
CA LEU A 610 13.43 26.10 0.89
C LEU A 610 14.84 25.87 1.45
N ASN A 611 15.00 26.16 2.73
CA ASN A 611 16.04 25.61 3.57
C ASN A 611 15.65 24.19 4.02
N ASP A 612 16.61 23.47 4.59
CA ASP A 612 16.46 22.06 4.98
C ASP A 612 15.41 21.82 6.08
N ASP A 613 15.09 22.85 6.87
CA ASP A 613 14.06 22.82 7.91
C ASP A 613 12.67 23.29 7.43
N GLY A 614 12.52 23.54 6.12
CA GLY A 614 11.26 24.01 5.54
C GLY A 614 10.94 25.48 5.81
N THR A 615 11.92 26.27 6.27
CA THR A 615 11.88 27.74 6.19
C THR A 615 12.29 28.22 4.81
N LEU A 616 11.89 29.44 4.44
CA LEU A 616 12.25 30.05 3.18
C LEU A 616 13.67 30.63 3.21
N ASN A 617 14.38 30.54 2.08
CA ASN A 617 15.76 31.01 1.95
C ASN A 617 15.85 32.40 1.30
N ALA A 618 17.07 32.89 1.05
CA ALA A 618 17.33 34.22 0.48
C ALA A 618 16.71 34.46 -0.91
N ASN A 619 16.40 33.41 -1.69
CA ASN A 619 15.77 33.55 -3.01
C ASN A 619 14.34 34.10 -2.94
N CYS A 620 13.72 34.06 -1.76
CA CYS A 620 12.37 34.53 -1.52
C CYS A 620 12.26 36.03 -1.26
N GLY A 621 13.39 36.74 -1.19
CA GLY A 621 13.46 38.14 -0.78
C GLY A 621 13.42 38.33 0.74
N LYS A 622 13.95 39.47 1.20
CA LYS A 622 14.20 39.75 2.63
C LYS A 622 12.98 39.64 3.54
N LYS A 623 11.76 39.85 2.98
CA LYS A 623 10.52 39.78 3.76
C LYS A 623 10.19 38.35 4.21
N TYR A 624 10.47 37.37 3.35
CA TYR A 624 10.05 35.98 3.59
C TYR A 624 11.21 35.09 4.03
N GLU A 625 12.46 35.52 3.84
CA GLU A 625 13.63 34.78 4.32
C GLU A 625 13.51 34.45 5.82
N GLY A 626 13.71 33.17 6.15
CA GLY A 626 13.54 32.62 7.50
C GLY A 626 12.10 32.28 7.90
N MET A 627 11.10 32.66 7.10
CA MET A 627 9.69 32.35 7.40
C MET A 627 9.37 30.88 7.08
N HIS A 628 8.56 30.24 7.92
CA HIS A 628 8.07 28.89 7.66
C HIS A 628 7.13 28.83 6.44
N ARG A 629 7.25 27.79 5.61
CA ARG A 629 6.54 27.64 4.32
C ARG A 629 5.02 27.89 4.37
N PHE A 630 4.29 27.29 5.31
CA PHE A 630 2.85 27.52 5.42
C PHE A 630 2.47 28.83 6.11
N GLN A 631 3.38 29.49 6.83
CA GLN A 631 3.16 30.87 7.28
C GLN A 631 3.27 31.82 6.08
N ALA A 632 4.29 31.62 5.24
CA ALA A 632 4.51 32.39 4.04
C ALA A 632 3.30 32.32 3.08
N ARG A 633 2.63 31.16 2.97
CA ARG A 633 1.36 31.02 2.25
C ARG A 633 0.38 32.15 2.58
N TYR A 634 0.11 32.38 3.85
CA TYR A 634 -0.89 33.37 4.27
C TYR A 634 -0.39 34.82 4.09
N GLU A 635 0.90 35.07 4.34
CA GLU A 635 1.47 36.41 4.12
C GLU A 635 1.50 36.78 2.63
N ILE A 636 1.80 35.81 1.74
CA ILE A 636 1.75 35.99 0.30
C ILE A 636 0.33 36.36 -0.16
N ILE A 637 -0.69 35.64 0.31
CA ILE A 637 -2.09 35.95 -0.04
C ILE A 637 -2.46 37.36 0.43
N LYS A 638 -2.04 37.76 1.62
CA LYS A 638 -2.25 39.12 2.14
C LYS A 638 -1.57 40.17 1.26
N ASP A 639 -0.35 39.92 0.81
CA ASP A 639 0.38 40.85 -0.06
C ASP A 639 -0.23 40.94 -1.45
N LEU A 640 -0.61 39.81 -2.05
CA LEU A 640 -1.33 39.78 -3.32
C LEU A 640 -2.67 40.51 -3.22
N THR A 641 -3.36 40.43 -2.09
CA THR A 641 -4.60 41.18 -1.83
C THR A 641 -4.32 42.68 -1.75
N ALA A 642 -3.27 43.09 -1.04
CA ALA A 642 -2.87 44.50 -0.96
C ALA A 642 -2.46 45.09 -2.32
N LEU A 643 -1.90 44.26 -3.21
CA LEU A 643 -1.56 44.60 -4.59
C LEU A 643 -2.76 44.57 -5.55
N GLY A 644 -3.94 44.13 -5.10
CA GLY A 644 -5.14 43.98 -5.94
C GLY A 644 -5.06 42.82 -6.95
N LEU A 645 -4.11 41.90 -6.80
CA LEU A 645 -3.85 40.80 -7.71
C LEU A 645 -4.55 39.49 -7.31
N TYR A 646 -4.92 39.35 -6.04
CA TYR A 646 -5.63 38.17 -5.54
C TYR A 646 -7.07 38.12 -6.09
N LYS A 647 -7.45 37.01 -6.72
CA LYS A 647 -8.77 36.83 -7.36
C LYS A 647 -9.72 35.94 -6.56
N GLY A 648 -9.22 35.23 -5.55
CA GLY A 648 -10.04 34.45 -4.62
C GLY A 648 -9.49 33.04 -4.40
N SER A 649 -10.30 32.21 -3.73
CA SER A 649 -9.98 30.81 -3.48
C SER A 649 -11.23 29.95 -3.51
N ARG A 650 -11.10 28.70 -3.94
CA ARG A 650 -12.19 27.72 -4.00
C ARG A 650 -11.75 26.33 -3.55
N PRO A 651 -12.66 25.46 -3.10
CA PRO A 651 -12.34 24.07 -2.79
C PRO A 651 -11.73 23.30 -3.99
N ASN A 652 -10.80 22.39 -3.69
CA ASN A 652 -10.19 21.47 -4.64
C ASN A 652 -10.47 20.00 -4.23
N PRO A 653 -11.64 19.44 -4.57
CA PRO A 653 -11.95 18.05 -4.26
C PRO A 653 -11.02 17.09 -5.01
N GLY A 654 -10.60 16.02 -4.34
CA GLY A 654 -9.68 15.03 -4.89
C GLY A 654 -8.20 15.39 -4.76
N MET A 655 -7.85 16.45 -4.02
CA MET A 655 -6.45 16.85 -3.82
C MET A 655 -5.68 15.73 -3.09
N ARG A 656 -4.63 15.20 -3.72
CA ARG A 656 -3.71 14.23 -3.09
C ARG A 656 -2.60 14.95 -2.35
N LEU A 657 -2.47 14.70 -1.04
CA LEU A 657 -1.43 15.25 -0.19
C LEU A 657 -0.49 14.14 0.28
N GLY A 658 0.81 14.29 0.02
CA GLY A 658 1.85 13.38 0.49
C GLY A 658 2.32 13.74 1.90
N LEU A 659 2.27 12.77 2.81
CA LEU A 659 2.72 12.90 4.19
C LEU A 659 3.85 11.92 4.47
N SER A 660 4.81 12.32 5.29
CA SER A 660 5.86 11.43 5.77
C SER A 660 5.23 10.30 6.58
N SER A 661 5.52 9.04 6.22
CA SER A 661 5.06 7.88 6.99
C SER A 661 5.54 7.90 8.45
N ARG A 662 6.62 8.64 8.73
CA ARG A 662 7.30 8.68 10.04
C ARG A 662 6.92 9.88 10.90
N THR A 663 7.05 11.10 10.36
CA THR A 663 6.81 12.34 11.12
C THR A 663 5.39 12.86 10.97
N LYS A 664 4.68 12.41 9.93
CA LYS A 664 3.41 12.96 9.47
C LYS A 664 3.50 14.43 9.01
N ASP A 665 4.71 14.93 8.77
CA ASP A 665 4.91 16.21 8.08
C ASP A 665 4.50 16.11 6.60
N VAL A 666 4.15 17.24 6.00
CA VAL A 666 3.88 17.34 4.56
C VAL A 666 5.21 17.23 3.81
N ILE A 667 5.27 16.27 2.88
CA ILE A 667 6.45 16.04 2.05
C ILE A 667 6.60 17.17 1.04
N GLU A 668 7.78 17.77 1.00
CA GLU A 668 8.13 18.80 0.04
C GLU A 668 8.99 18.19 -1.07
N PRO A 669 8.61 18.27 -2.35
CA PRO A 669 9.54 18.01 -3.43
C PRO A 669 10.59 19.12 -3.41
N VAL A 670 11.87 18.78 -3.27
CA VAL A 670 12.97 19.77 -3.26
C VAL A 670 14.11 19.29 -4.13
N LEU A 671 14.69 20.21 -4.89
CA LEU A 671 15.86 19.91 -5.72
C LEU A 671 17.11 19.76 -4.85
N LYS A 672 17.65 18.54 -4.76
CA LYS A 672 18.86 18.25 -3.98
C LYS A 672 19.79 17.27 -4.70
N PRO A 673 21.12 17.41 -4.54
CA PRO A 673 22.04 16.38 -5.00
C PRO A 673 21.97 15.16 -4.09
N GLN A 674 21.76 13.99 -4.71
CA GLN A 674 21.68 12.71 -4.01
C GLN A 674 22.35 11.59 -4.84
N TRP A 675 22.55 10.44 -4.19
CA TRP A 675 22.94 9.19 -4.83
C TRP A 675 21.70 8.40 -5.25
N TRP A 676 21.71 7.93 -6.48
CA TRP A 676 20.61 7.23 -7.14
C TRP A 676 21.08 5.89 -7.67
N VAL A 677 20.15 4.93 -7.73
CA VAL A 677 20.32 3.66 -8.46
C VAL A 677 19.44 3.71 -9.70
N ASP A 678 20.01 3.43 -10.88
CA ASP A 678 19.21 3.15 -12.08
C ASP A 678 18.50 1.80 -11.89
N CYS A 679 17.17 1.86 -11.79
CA CYS A 679 16.34 0.70 -11.51
C CYS A 679 15.78 0.02 -12.77
N LYS A 680 15.97 0.60 -13.96
CA LYS A 680 15.22 0.19 -15.17
C LYS A 680 15.54 -1.25 -15.56
N GLN A 681 16.82 -1.57 -15.73
CA GLN A 681 17.22 -2.94 -16.11
C GLN A 681 16.93 -3.93 -15.00
N MET A 682 17.21 -3.56 -13.74
CA MET A 682 16.93 -4.43 -12.59
C MET A 682 15.44 -4.79 -12.48
N ALA A 683 14.55 -3.84 -12.78
CA ALA A 683 13.12 -4.08 -12.80
C ALA A 683 12.71 -4.98 -13.97
N ALA A 684 13.28 -4.79 -15.16
CA ALA A 684 13.05 -5.66 -16.30
C ALA A 684 13.45 -7.12 -15.99
N ASP A 685 14.65 -7.33 -15.46
CA ASP A 685 15.17 -8.66 -15.10
C ASP A 685 14.31 -9.32 -14.01
N ALA A 686 13.83 -8.54 -13.04
CA ALA A 686 12.96 -9.00 -11.95
C ALA A 686 11.55 -9.36 -12.43
N MET A 687 11.03 -8.68 -13.45
CA MET A 687 9.78 -9.05 -14.11
C MET A 687 9.97 -10.31 -14.97
N GLU A 688 11.07 -10.41 -15.70
CA GLU A 688 11.39 -11.57 -16.53
C GLU A 688 11.52 -12.84 -15.69
N ALA A 689 12.17 -12.77 -14.52
CA ALA A 689 12.28 -13.89 -13.60
C ALA A 689 10.91 -14.44 -13.15
N VAL A 690 9.86 -13.62 -13.09
CA VAL A 690 8.49 -14.07 -12.77
C VAL A 690 7.81 -14.66 -14.00
N ASN A 691 8.10 -14.13 -15.19
CA ASN A 691 7.54 -14.61 -16.46
C ASN A 691 8.09 -15.98 -16.84
N ASP A 692 9.40 -16.19 -16.68
CA ASP A 692 10.07 -17.46 -17.04
C ASP A 692 10.00 -18.53 -15.92
N GLY A 693 9.46 -18.18 -14.76
CA GLY A 693 9.24 -19.10 -13.64
C GLY A 693 10.44 -19.31 -12.71
N ARG A 694 11.58 -18.62 -12.91
CA ARG A 694 12.70 -18.62 -11.95
C ARG A 694 12.30 -18.08 -10.58
N LEU A 695 11.39 -17.09 -10.55
CA LEU A 695 10.81 -16.49 -9.35
C LEU A 695 9.30 -16.78 -9.28
N ASN A 696 8.90 -17.53 -8.25
CA ASN A 696 7.51 -17.84 -8.00
C ASN A 696 6.92 -16.95 -6.89
N ILE A 697 5.89 -16.17 -7.24
CA ILE A 697 5.15 -15.31 -6.30
C ILE A 697 3.87 -16.02 -5.88
N LEU A 698 3.73 -16.24 -4.56
CA LEU A 698 2.56 -16.87 -3.95
C LEU A 698 1.95 -15.95 -2.88
N PRO A 699 0.61 -15.78 -2.85
CA PRO A 699 -0.37 -16.23 -3.85
C PRO A 699 -0.22 -15.52 -5.22
N ALA A 700 -0.60 -16.21 -6.31
CA ALA A 700 -0.39 -15.73 -7.68
C ALA A 700 -1.03 -14.37 -8.00
N GLN A 701 -2.09 -13.98 -7.28
CA GLN A 701 -2.72 -12.66 -7.40
C GLN A 701 -1.74 -11.48 -7.15
N HIS A 702 -0.64 -11.71 -6.42
CA HIS A 702 0.37 -10.68 -6.15
C HIS A 702 1.29 -10.43 -7.35
N LYS A 703 1.31 -11.30 -8.37
CA LYS A 703 2.07 -11.07 -9.61
C LYS A 703 1.65 -9.77 -10.30
N ARG A 704 0.35 -9.47 -10.32
CA ARG A 704 -0.13 -8.21 -10.92
C ARG A 704 0.48 -6.99 -10.25
N LYS A 705 0.47 -6.94 -8.91
CA LYS A 705 1.08 -5.83 -8.15
C LYS A 705 2.58 -5.72 -8.41
N TRP A 706 3.27 -6.85 -8.59
CA TRP A 706 4.69 -6.89 -8.94
C TRP A 706 4.95 -6.22 -10.29
N PHE A 707 4.21 -6.61 -11.34
CA PHE A 707 4.35 -6.03 -12.68
C PHE A 707 3.91 -4.56 -12.74
N ASP A 708 2.79 -4.20 -12.10
CA ASP A 708 2.30 -2.83 -12.08
C ASP A 708 3.32 -1.87 -11.45
N TRP A 709 4.02 -2.34 -10.39
CA TRP A 709 5.03 -1.55 -9.70
C TRP A 709 6.35 -1.47 -10.48
N LEU A 710 6.89 -2.61 -10.93
CA LEU A 710 8.17 -2.66 -11.66
C LEU A 710 8.08 -2.04 -13.06
N GLY A 711 6.92 -2.14 -13.72
CA GLY A 711 6.70 -1.54 -15.04
C GLY A 711 6.72 0.00 -15.04
N ASN A 712 6.52 0.62 -13.89
CA ASN A 712 6.55 2.08 -13.70
C ASN A 712 7.67 2.52 -12.75
N ILE A 713 8.73 1.71 -12.63
CA ILE A 713 9.81 1.97 -11.67
C ILE A 713 10.51 3.30 -11.99
N ARG A 714 10.92 3.99 -10.93
CA ARG A 714 11.78 5.17 -11.00
C ARG A 714 13.11 4.86 -10.33
N ASP A 715 14.14 5.61 -10.71
CA ASP A 715 15.45 5.49 -10.07
C ASP A 715 15.34 5.74 -8.58
N TRP A 716 16.01 4.91 -7.80
CA TRP A 716 15.87 4.90 -6.37
C TRP A 716 16.87 5.83 -5.71
N CYS A 717 16.39 6.86 -5.01
CA CYS A 717 17.22 7.68 -4.13
C CYS A 717 17.69 6.84 -2.92
N ILE A 718 18.98 6.54 -2.85
CA ILE A 718 19.59 5.69 -1.82
C ILE A 718 20.31 6.46 -0.71
N SER A 719 20.64 7.74 -0.92
CA SER A 719 21.25 8.56 0.13
C SER A 719 20.21 9.11 1.10
N ARG A 720 20.62 9.25 2.36
CA ARG A 720 19.81 9.77 3.47
C ARG A 720 20.67 10.69 4.35
N GLN A 721 20.08 11.76 4.87
CA GLN A 721 20.76 12.72 5.76
C GLN A 721 20.58 12.31 7.23
N LEU A 722 20.85 11.03 7.51
CA LEU A 722 20.68 10.42 8.82
C LEU A 722 22.02 10.27 9.54
N TRP A 723 21.95 10.14 10.86
CA TRP A 723 23.11 9.86 11.71
C TRP A 723 23.30 8.38 11.96
N TRP A 724 22.22 7.60 11.91
CA TRP A 724 22.19 6.15 12.01
C TRP A 724 22.04 5.48 10.64
N GLY A 725 22.87 4.47 10.36
CA GLY A 725 22.92 3.76 9.07
C GLY A 725 24.33 3.64 8.50
N HIS A 726 24.47 2.92 7.39
CA HIS A 726 25.74 2.77 6.68
C HIS A 726 26.20 4.12 6.09
N ARG A 727 27.47 4.44 6.27
CA ARG A 727 28.07 5.61 5.61
C ARG A 727 28.40 5.23 4.17
N ILE A 728 27.91 6.03 3.21
CA ILE A 728 28.22 5.85 1.79
C ILE A 728 29.74 6.01 1.60
N PRO A 729 30.42 5.07 0.92
CA PRO A 729 31.87 5.11 0.70
C PRO A 729 32.26 6.06 -0.44
N ALA A 730 31.83 7.32 -0.34
CA ALA A 730 32.11 8.36 -1.32
C ALA A 730 32.76 9.57 -0.64
N TYR A 731 33.79 10.10 -1.29
CA TYR A 731 34.65 11.15 -0.76
C TYR A 731 34.74 12.29 -1.77
N TYR A 732 34.47 13.51 -1.33
CA TYR A 732 34.59 14.68 -2.19
C TYR A 732 36.04 15.18 -2.16
N THR A 733 36.68 15.24 -3.33
CA THR A 733 38.05 15.72 -3.48
C THR A 733 38.12 17.21 -3.16
N MET A 734 39.01 17.64 -2.28
CA MET A 734 39.26 19.04 -1.93
C MET A 734 40.58 19.52 -2.53
N MET A 735 40.59 20.72 -3.12
CA MET A 735 41.78 21.34 -3.71
C MET A 735 42.35 22.43 -2.80
N GLU A 736 43.65 22.70 -2.90
CA GLU A 736 44.30 23.79 -2.17
C GLU A 736 43.66 25.16 -2.48
N GLY A 737 43.47 25.99 -1.45
CA GLY A 737 42.82 27.29 -1.55
C GLY A 737 41.29 27.28 -1.40
N GLU A 738 40.65 26.11 -1.34
CA GLU A 738 39.20 26.01 -1.12
C GLU A 738 38.84 25.86 0.37
N GLU A 739 37.66 26.36 0.76
CA GLU A 739 37.08 26.03 2.05
C GLU A 739 36.91 24.52 2.19
N ARG A 740 37.17 23.95 3.39
CA ARG A 740 36.94 22.52 3.69
C ARG A 740 35.44 22.18 3.84
N LYS A 741 34.64 22.54 2.85
CA LYS A 741 33.20 22.28 2.75
C LYS A 741 32.85 21.98 1.29
N ILE A 742 31.85 21.13 1.11
CA ILE A 742 31.31 20.83 -0.21
C ILE A 742 30.50 22.06 -0.67
N PRO A 743 30.81 22.64 -1.85
CA PRO A 743 30.03 23.77 -2.40
C PRO A 743 28.56 23.39 -2.64
N LYS A 744 27.66 24.38 -2.68
CA LYS A 744 26.24 24.14 -3.00
C LYS A 744 26.05 23.69 -4.46
N ASP A 745 26.89 24.23 -5.34
CA ASP A 745 27.08 23.90 -6.75
C ASP A 745 28.18 22.85 -6.92
N GLU A 746 28.10 21.76 -6.14
CA GLU A 746 29.14 20.73 -6.16
C GLU A 746 29.36 20.14 -7.56
N ASN A 747 30.63 19.99 -7.93
CA ASN A 747 30.99 19.30 -9.16
C ASN A 747 31.00 17.79 -8.92
N PHE A 748 30.07 17.08 -9.56
CA PHE A 748 29.93 15.64 -9.40
C PHE A 748 31.19 14.85 -9.79
N ASP A 749 32.02 15.38 -10.69
CA ASP A 749 33.27 14.73 -11.12
C ASP A 749 34.32 14.67 -10.00
N ARG A 750 34.17 15.44 -8.93
CA ARG A 750 35.09 15.46 -7.79
C ARG A 750 34.80 14.41 -6.73
N TRP A 751 33.68 13.69 -6.84
CA TRP A 751 33.39 12.56 -5.98
C TRP A 751 34.20 11.34 -6.39
N ILE A 752 34.87 10.73 -5.42
CA ILE A 752 35.63 9.49 -5.55
C ILE A 752 34.98 8.45 -4.65
N VAL A 753 34.62 7.31 -5.23
CA VAL A 753 34.07 6.16 -4.50
C VAL A 753 35.21 5.19 -4.23
N ALA A 754 35.48 4.90 -2.96
CA ALA A 754 36.60 4.08 -2.53
C ALA A 754 36.34 3.45 -1.15
N SER A 755 37.09 2.42 -0.77
CA SER A 755 36.80 1.68 0.47
C SER A 755 37.25 2.43 1.73
N SER A 756 38.21 3.35 1.57
CA SER A 756 38.82 4.17 2.61
C SER A 756 39.15 5.58 2.11
N GLU A 757 39.42 6.50 3.04
CA GLU A 757 39.85 7.87 2.72
C GLU A 757 41.23 7.90 2.04
N GLU A 758 42.12 6.98 2.42
CA GLU A 758 43.46 6.85 1.84
C GLU A 758 43.40 6.41 0.37
N GLU A 759 42.58 5.41 0.06
CA GLU A 759 42.34 4.97 -1.32
C GLU A 759 41.67 6.07 -2.15
N ALA A 760 40.71 6.79 -1.56
CA ALA A 760 40.06 7.91 -2.21
C ALA A 760 41.07 9.02 -2.55
N LEU A 761 41.98 9.35 -1.62
CA LEU A 761 43.00 10.37 -1.82
C LEU A 761 43.96 9.99 -2.95
N LYS A 762 44.42 8.73 -2.99
CA LYS A 762 45.28 8.23 -4.07
C LYS A 762 44.58 8.32 -5.42
N ALA A 763 43.35 7.83 -5.52
CA ALA A 763 42.55 7.90 -6.74
C ALA A 763 42.24 9.35 -7.16
N ALA A 764 42.06 10.26 -6.21
CA ALA A 764 41.87 11.69 -6.49
C ALA A 764 43.14 12.33 -7.08
N GLN A 765 44.32 12.02 -6.55
CA GLN A 765 45.61 12.50 -7.06
C GLN A 765 45.86 12.01 -8.49
N GLU A 766 45.51 10.76 -8.80
CA GLU A 766 45.60 10.19 -10.14
C GLU A 766 44.60 10.85 -11.12
N LYS A 767 43.36 11.11 -10.67
CA LYS A 767 42.31 11.73 -11.49
C LYS A 767 42.57 13.21 -11.80
N PHE A 768 43.24 13.93 -10.90
CA PHE A 768 43.49 15.37 -11.02
C PHE A 768 44.99 15.71 -10.98
N PRO A 769 45.78 15.28 -11.98
CA PRO A 769 47.22 15.52 -12.00
C PRO A 769 47.52 17.02 -12.04
N GLY A 770 48.48 17.47 -11.21
CA GLY A 770 48.92 18.87 -11.15
C GLY A 770 48.04 19.81 -10.33
N LYS A 771 46.94 19.31 -9.72
CA LYS A 771 46.20 20.06 -8.69
C LYS A 771 46.64 19.59 -7.31
N ASN A 772 46.95 20.52 -6.41
CA ASN A 772 47.31 20.19 -5.02
C ASN A 772 46.05 19.71 -4.27
N VAL A 773 45.80 18.40 -4.30
CA VAL A 773 44.72 17.75 -3.55
C VAL A 773 45.10 17.72 -2.07
N ILE A 774 44.34 18.45 -1.24
CA ILE A 774 44.61 18.61 0.20
C ILE A 774 43.80 17.66 1.09
N GLY A 775 42.89 16.89 0.50
CA GLY A 775 42.11 15.87 1.21
C GLY A 775 40.92 15.33 0.42
N ALA A 776 40.38 14.22 0.90
CA ALA A 776 39.15 13.62 0.40
C ALA A 776 38.13 13.62 1.54
N SER A 777 37.24 14.61 1.58
CA SER A 777 36.27 14.72 2.66
C SER A 777 35.13 13.73 2.45
N GLY A 778 35.06 12.68 3.30
CA GLY A 778 33.83 11.92 3.51
C GLY A 778 32.79 12.68 4.36
N ARG A 779 33.10 13.93 4.75
CA ARG A 779 32.29 14.76 5.64
C ARG A 779 31.38 15.67 4.83
N GLY A 780 30.32 15.09 4.27
CA GLY A 780 29.07 15.81 4.17
C GLY A 780 28.56 16.03 5.60
N ARG A 781 28.87 17.18 6.22
CA ARG A 781 28.10 17.63 7.38
C ARG A 781 26.70 17.91 6.85
N ALA A 782 25.77 16.99 7.14
CA ALA A 782 24.35 17.33 7.22
C ALA A 782 24.15 18.30 8.39
#